data_AF-A0A2E0R0M6-F1
#
_entry.id   AF-A0A2E0R0M6-F1
#
_cell.length_a   1.000
_cell.length_b   1.000
_cell.length_c   1.000
_cell.angle_alpha   90.00
_cell.angle_beta   90.00
_cell.angle_gamma   90.00
#
_symmetry.space_group_name_H-M   'P 1'
#
loop_
_entity.id
_entity.type
_entity.pdbx_description
1 polymer ?
#
loop_
_entity_poly.entity_id
_entity_poly.type
_entity_poly.pdbx_seq_one_letter_code
_entity_poly.pdbx_strand_id
1 'polypeptide(L)'
;MKRYLPIGLALVVGLVAGALLFRGGGSHEDHDHSGSATDGSGTASQDEVWTCSMHPQVKAPKPGKCPICAMDLIPLSSMGTSDGERTFSMSEAAKALAGITTVEVVREHPETDVRLFGKVAYDETSMKTVAARFPARIDRLFVDYTGIPVKKDDHLAEVYSPELLAAQTELLTAKRFNNQDALRVARDKLRLWGFPEERIREIESSGKTSDLLMIDAPMSGIVTHKSVNEGDYVQTGSPFFRIAELDEVWVMLDAYESDTPWLRFGQDVAFTTESMPGKTFHGRISFISPELDSSTRTVSVRVNVPNEEGLLKPGMYVSGVVKAKVAGAGRVLDPSLAGKWISPMHPEIVKDSPGQCDICGMDLVPAEKLGYVSSKDEGEPPMVIPVSAVLHTGKRSIVYVEKPNVEQPTFDGREVLLGPRAGDKYIVEAGLKPGEKVVAEGGFVIDSALQIQAKTSMMLPGEEEGDRLFPESPAPDEFLSETDGLLKSYFAIQDSLAGDSLEKAKEAADQFAEKLQGVDDKKLAPSSAVVWEDLSGRLNESVKVIRALEEIEPFRKSFQGLTLLVDEMVRRFGTVSVPVYSHYCPMAFDNKGGTWLQPDEDLLNPYFGSTMLRCGEVTEQIASPGVIELTAEETEVVSELVDGYFSLQKALANDSAENAQSAAKGMLPIVSDFARTLGQNEKASFLANSLSKTLKSASEKISESDTIAQQRVSFKGLSQAMETVVSTFGGSLEATVFKAHCPMAFKNQGADWLQSGDQILNPYFGASMLNCGDIEEQLAGPEIDKR
;
A
#
# COMPACT_ATOMS: atom_id res chain seq x y z
N MET A 1 -25.76 88.01 21.90
CA MET A 1 -26.93 87.09 21.88
C MET A 1 -27.83 87.21 20.64
N LYS A 2 -27.34 87.47 19.41
CA LYS A 2 -28.19 87.41 18.19
C LYS A 2 -27.48 86.91 16.91
N ARG A 3 -26.38 86.14 17.03
CA ARG A 3 -25.64 85.62 15.84
C ARG A 3 -25.35 84.11 15.82
N TYR A 4 -25.63 83.38 16.90
CA TYR A 4 -25.46 81.91 16.96
C TYR A 4 -26.78 81.13 17.13
N LEU A 5 -27.89 81.85 17.23
CA LEU A 5 -29.24 81.27 17.33
C LEU A 5 -29.68 80.48 16.08
N PRO A 6 -29.35 80.86 14.82
CA PRO A 6 -29.77 80.08 13.67
C PRO A 6 -28.92 78.81 13.44
N ILE A 7 -27.67 78.79 13.94
CA ILE A 7 -26.78 77.61 13.83
C ILE A 7 -27.19 76.54 14.83
N GLY A 8 -27.59 76.93 16.05
CA GLY A 8 -28.14 76.00 17.04
C GLY A 8 -29.47 75.38 16.59
N LEU A 9 -30.34 76.14 15.93
CA LEU A 9 -31.62 75.63 15.43
C LEU A 9 -31.43 74.62 14.28
N ALA A 10 -30.47 74.88 13.37
CA ALA A 10 -30.16 73.96 12.27
C ALA A 10 -29.58 72.62 12.77
N LEU A 11 -28.78 72.65 13.84
CA LEU A 11 -28.18 71.45 14.45
C LEU A 11 -29.24 70.60 15.17
N VAL A 12 -30.22 71.23 15.83
CA VAL A 12 -31.35 70.54 16.47
C VAL A 12 -32.31 69.95 15.44
N VAL A 13 -32.62 70.68 14.36
CA VAL A 13 -33.46 70.15 13.27
C VAL A 13 -32.75 69.00 12.52
N GLY A 14 -31.43 69.09 12.33
CA GLY A 14 -30.64 67.99 11.75
C GLY A 14 -30.60 66.74 12.62
N LEU A 15 -30.48 66.90 13.95
CA LEU A 15 -30.54 65.78 14.90
C LEU A 15 -31.92 65.13 14.96
N VAL A 16 -33.00 65.92 14.89
CA VAL A 16 -34.38 65.41 14.90
C VAL A 16 -34.73 64.73 13.57
N ALA A 17 -34.28 65.27 12.44
CA ALA A 17 -34.48 64.64 11.13
C ALA A 17 -33.66 63.34 10.97
N GLY A 18 -32.43 63.30 11.51
CA GLY A 18 -31.61 62.08 11.55
C GLY A 18 -32.22 60.99 12.43
N ALA A 19 -32.80 61.36 13.58
CA ALA A 19 -33.46 60.42 14.48
C ALA A 19 -34.79 59.85 13.91
N LEU A 20 -35.46 60.58 13.00
CA LEU A 20 -36.70 60.11 12.35
C LEU A 20 -36.45 59.27 11.09
N LEU A 21 -35.29 59.39 10.44
CA LEU A 21 -34.93 58.58 9.26
C LEU A 21 -34.19 57.27 9.60
N PHE A 22 -33.61 57.14 10.80
CA PHE A 22 -32.89 55.93 11.23
C PHE A 22 -33.62 55.07 12.28
N ARG A 23 -34.89 55.35 12.60
CA ARG A 23 -35.68 54.54 13.54
C ARG A 23 -36.54 53.51 12.80
N GLY A 24 -35.86 52.47 12.31
CA GLY A 24 -36.44 51.31 11.64
C GLY A 24 -35.59 50.06 11.85
N GLY A 25 -35.23 49.77 13.11
CA GLY A 25 -34.63 48.52 13.55
C GLY A 25 -35.45 48.00 14.72
N GLY A 26 -36.21 46.93 14.49
CA GLY A 26 -36.96 46.24 15.54
C GLY A 26 -36.02 45.31 16.31
N SER A 27 -35.82 45.61 17.59
CA SER A 27 -35.29 44.68 18.58
C SER A 27 -36.39 44.37 19.59
N HIS A 28 -36.63 43.07 19.73
CA HIS A 28 -37.45 42.41 20.75
C HIS A 28 -37.13 42.93 22.16
N GLU A 29 -38.19 43.30 22.90
CA GLU A 29 -38.19 43.28 24.36
C GLU A 29 -39.28 42.30 24.83
N ASP A 30 -38.82 41.46 25.74
CA ASP A 30 -39.45 40.58 26.71
C ASP A 30 -40.97 40.71 26.95
N HIS A 31 -41.64 39.56 26.82
CA HIS A 31 -42.92 39.31 27.47
C HIS A 31 -42.78 38.18 28.49
N ASP A 32 -42.71 38.59 29.76
CA ASP A 32 -43.05 37.80 30.92
C ASP A 32 -44.54 37.38 30.84
N HIS A 33 -44.82 36.09 30.99
CA HIS A 33 -46.15 35.59 31.32
C HIS A 33 -46.06 34.56 32.44
N SER A 34 -46.51 34.98 33.63
CA SER A 34 -46.95 34.11 34.72
C SER A 34 -48.48 33.99 34.73
N GLY A 35 -48.99 32.80 35.09
CA GLY A 35 -50.41 32.43 35.26
C GLY A 35 -51.02 31.76 34.02
N SER A 36 -51.77 30.66 34.08
CA SER A 36 -52.44 29.99 35.21
C SER A 36 -52.64 28.49 34.93
N ALA A 37 -52.82 27.71 35.99
CA ALA A 37 -53.21 26.30 35.95
C ALA A 37 -54.59 26.11 35.31
N THR A 38 -54.68 25.18 34.35
CA THR A 38 -55.92 24.46 34.05
C THR A 38 -55.58 22.97 33.89
N ASP A 39 -56.23 22.15 34.71
CA ASP A 39 -56.22 20.69 34.63
C ASP A 39 -56.76 20.22 33.28
N GLY A 40 -55.99 19.35 32.63
CA GLY A 40 -56.36 18.66 31.39
C GLY A 40 -55.49 17.43 31.21
N SER A 41 -55.88 16.33 31.85
CA SER A 41 -55.33 15.00 31.62
C SER A 41 -55.55 14.57 30.16
N GLY A 42 -54.49 14.18 29.44
CA GLY A 42 -54.65 13.60 28.10
C GLY A 42 -53.35 13.34 27.34
N THR A 43 -52.86 12.10 27.51
CA THR A 43 -52.07 11.30 26.54
C THR A 43 -50.67 11.76 26.09
N ALA A 44 -49.70 10.87 26.32
CA ALA A 44 -48.32 10.93 25.89
C ALA A 44 -48.15 11.21 24.38
N SER A 45 -47.34 12.22 24.04
CA SER A 45 -46.88 12.49 22.68
C SER A 45 -45.36 12.30 22.62
N GLN A 46 -44.94 11.62 21.55
CA GLN A 46 -43.59 11.23 21.15
C GLN A 46 -42.45 12.19 21.53
N ASP A 47 -41.32 11.62 21.95
CA ASP A 47 -40.07 12.34 22.20
C ASP A 47 -39.61 13.07 20.93
N GLU A 48 -39.85 14.38 20.87
CA GLU A 48 -39.50 15.22 19.72
C GLU A 48 -38.00 15.57 19.78
N VAL A 49 -37.21 15.01 18.87
CA VAL A 49 -35.76 15.24 18.79
C VAL A 49 -35.46 16.48 17.95
N TRP A 50 -34.54 17.32 18.43
CA TRP A 50 -34.13 18.59 17.81
C TRP A 50 -32.68 18.51 17.32
N THR A 51 -32.39 19.09 16.16
CA THR A 51 -31.04 19.08 15.55
C THR A 51 -30.62 20.46 15.02
N CYS A 52 -29.32 20.67 14.77
CA CYS A 52 -28.80 21.92 14.19
C CYS A 52 -28.52 21.75 12.70
N SER A 53 -29.01 22.68 11.86
CA SER A 53 -28.80 22.64 10.39
C SER A 53 -27.34 22.63 9.95
N MET A 54 -26.43 23.16 10.78
CA MET A 54 -24.98 23.19 10.52
C MET A 54 -24.22 22.06 11.22
N HIS A 55 -24.79 21.46 12.26
CA HIS A 55 -24.17 20.37 13.02
C HIS A 55 -25.23 19.27 13.28
N PRO A 56 -25.59 18.49 12.25
CA PRO A 56 -26.68 17.51 12.35
C PRO A 56 -26.42 16.41 13.40
N GLN A 57 -25.15 16.21 13.76
CA GLN A 57 -24.69 15.30 14.82
C GLN A 57 -25.21 15.69 16.22
N VAL A 58 -25.60 16.95 16.44
CA VAL A 58 -26.16 17.40 17.70
C VAL A 58 -27.64 17.06 17.74
N LYS A 59 -28.00 15.98 18.46
CA LYS A 59 -29.39 15.59 18.75
C LYS A 59 -29.72 16.00 20.18
N ALA A 60 -30.77 16.78 20.38
CA ALA A 60 -31.25 17.17 21.71
C ALA A 60 -32.72 16.80 21.90
N PRO A 61 -33.12 16.33 23.10
CA PRO A 61 -34.53 16.02 23.38
C PRO A 61 -35.40 17.27 23.62
N LYS A 62 -34.82 18.48 23.55
CA LYS A 62 -35.49 19.76 23.84
C LYS A 62 -34.98 20.86 22.91
N PRO A 63 -35.80 21.87 22.59
CA PRO A 63 -35.34 23.06 21.87
C PRO A 63 -34.24 23.78 22.65
N GLY A 64 -33.24 24.28 21.95
CA GLY A 64 -32.06 24.92 22.56
C GLY A 64 -31.10 25.44 21.51
N LYS A 65 -29.92 25.89 21.93
CA LYS A 65 -28.85 26.33 21.04
C LYS A 65 -27.83 25.23 20.84
N CYS A 66 -27.36 25.07 19.60
CA CYS A 66 -26.27 24.15 19.27
C CYS A 66 -25.01 24.50 20.08
N PRO A 67 -24.39 23.56 20.80
CA PRO A 67 -23.19 23.83 21.61
C PRO A 67 -21.94 24.11 20.76
N ILE A 68 -21.98 23.80 19.45
CA ILE A 68 -20.85 24.02 18.53
C ILE A 68 -20.93 25.41 17.89
N CYS A 69 -22.09 25.79 17.33
CA CYS A 69 -22.24 27.05 16.59
C CYS A 69 -23.25 28.05 17.16
N ALA A 70 -23.83 27.75 18.32
CA ALA A 70 -24.76 28.62 19.05
C ALA A 70 -26.03 29.07 18.29
N MET A 71 -26.36 28.43 17.17
CA MET A 71 -27.62 28.62 16.44
C MET A 71 -28.75 27.77 17.03
N ASP A 72 -30.00 28.19 16.85
CA ASP A 72 -31.17 27.50 17.39
C ASP A 72 -31.37 26.12 16.74
N LEU A 73 -31.72 25.13 17.55
CA LEU A 73 -32.06 23.78 17.10
C LEU A 73 -33.47 23.76 16.48
N ILE A 74 -33.68 22.91 15.48
CA ILE A 74 -34.93 22.72 14.73
C ILE A 74 -35.49 21.30 14.93
N PRO A 75 -36.83 21.10 14.95
CA PRO A 75 -37.45 19.82 15.26
C PRO A 75 -37.43 18.85 14.06
N LEU A 76 -37.00 17.60 14.29
CA LEU A 76 -36.90 16.54 13.26
C LEU A 76 -38.26 16.03 12.76
N SER A 77 -39.33 16.15 13.55
CA SER A 77 -40.70 15.70 13.23
C SER A 77 -41.31 16.35 11.96
N SER A 78 -40.76 17.48 11.52
CA SER A 78 -41.22 18.22 10.34
C SER A 78 -40.72 17.67 9.00
N MET A 79 -39.85 16.65 9.01
CA MET A 79 -39.23 16.09 7.80
C MET A 79 -39.59 14.61 7.65
N GLY A 80 -40.38 14.28 6.62
CA GLY A 80 -40.94 12.97 6.26
C GLY A 80 -40.36 11.71 6.93
N THR A 81 -41.24 10.94 7.57
CA THR A 81 -40.95 9.64 8.17
C THR A 81 -40.77 8.57 7.09
N SER A 82 -39.55 8.35 6.62
CA SER A 82 -39.17 7.14 5.90
C SER A 82 -38.51 6.13 6.85
N ASP A 83 -39.03 4.90 6.83
CA ASP A 83 -38.47 3.74 7.54
C ASP A 83 -37.17 3.28 6.85
N GLY A 84 -36.05 3.43 7.55
CA GLY A 84 -34.70 3.04 7.11
C GLY A 84 -33.69 4.17 7.28
N GLU A 85 -32.52 3.87 7.88
CA GLU A 85 -31.47 4.87 8.17
C GLU A 85 -30.89 5.55 6.91
N ARG A 86 -30.84 4.85 5.77
CA ARG A 86 -30.42 5.35 4.45
C ARG A 86 -31.55 5.49 3.44
N THR A 87 -32.80 5.45 3.90
CA THR A 87 -33.97 5.56 3.01
C THR A 87 -34.49 7.00 2.99
N PHE A 88 -34.63 7.56 1.79
CA PHE A 88 -35.21 8.89 1.57
C PHE A 88 -36.44 8.82 0.65
N SER A 89 -37.56 9.40 1.09
CA SER A 89 -38.79 9.49 0.31
C SER A 89 -39.10 10.95 -0.07
N MET A 90 -39.55 11.18 -1.30
CA MET A 90 -39.93 12.50 -1.79
C MET A 90 -41.14 12.46 -2.72
N SER A 91 -41.73 13.63 -3.02
CA SER A 91 -42.81 13.74 -4.00
C SER A 91 -42.28 13.68 -5.45
N GLU A 92 -43.11 13.27 -6.39
CA GLU A 92 -42.76 13.27 -7.84
C GLU A 92 -42.36 14.65 -8.35
N ALA A 93 -43.00 15.72 -7.87
CA ALA A 93 -42.63 17.09 -8.21
C ALA A 93 -41.22 17.43 -7.69
N ALA A 94 -40.86 16.99 -6.48
CA ALA A 94 -39.52 17.19 -5.92
C ALA A 94 -38.45 16.40 -6.69
N LYS A 95 -38.75 15.14 -7.09
CA LYS A 95 -37.88 14.32 -7.94
C LYS A 95 -37.57 15.01 -9.27
N ALA A 96 -38.60 15.56 -9.92
CA ALA A 96 -38.45 16.29 -11.17
C ALA A 96 -37.68 17.61 -11.02
N LEU A 97 -37.94 18.38 -9.95
CA LEU A 97 -37.21 19.62 -9.67
C LEU A 97 -35.73 19.38 -9.32
N ALA A 98 -35.43 18.26 -8.66
CA ALA A 98 -34.07 17.85 -8.32
C ALA A 98 -33.31 17.22 -9.50
N GLY A 99 -33.97 17.02 -10.65
CA GLY A 99 -33.34 16.42 -11.84
C GLY A 99 -32.90 14.97 -11.65
N ILE A 100 -33.60 14.21 -10.80
CA ILE A 100 -33.21 12.84 -10.46
C ILE A 100 -33.65 11.89 -11.58
N THR A 101 -32.69 11.24 -12.23
CA THR A 101 -32.93 10.23 -13.27
C THR A 101 -32.46 8.86 -12.79
N THR A 102 -33.18 7.81 -13.16
CA THR A 102 -32.84 6.42 -12.81
C THR A 102 -32.57 5.58 -14.05
N VAL A 103 -31.60 4.67 -13.93
CA VAL A 103 -31.20 3.72 -14.97
C VAL A 103 -31.32 2.31 -14.40
N GLU A 104 -31.76 1.37 -15.23
CA GLU A 104 -31.89 -0.03 -14.82
C GLU A 104 -30.51 -0.71 -14.80
N VAL A 105 -30.23 -1.48 -13.75
CA VAL A 105 -29.02 -2.29 -13.62
C VAL A 105 -29.13 -3.48 -14.59
N VAL A 106 -28.35 -3.42 -15.66
CA VAL A 106 -28.33 -4.46 -16.70
C VAL A 106 -27.04 -5.27 -16.66
N ARG A 107 -27.12 -6.47 -17.22
CA ARG A 107 -25.94 -7.31 -17.50
C ARG A 107 -25.59 -7.19 -18.96
N GLU A 108 -24.42 -6.63 -19.24
CA GLU A 108 -23.89 -6.49 -20.60
C GLU A 108 -22.37 -6.52 -20.58
N HIS A 109 -21.77 -6.73 -21.75
CA HIS A 109 -20.32 -6.69 -21.92
C HIS A 109 -19.94 -5.25 -22.33
N PRO A 110 -19.44 -4.41 -21.42
CA PRO A 110 -19.10 -3.04 -21.77
C PRO A 110 -17.90 -3.03 -22.73
N GLU A 111 -17.96 -2.12 -23.70
CA GLU A 111 -16.83 -1.79 -24.57
C GLU A 111 -16.14 -0.54 -24.02
N THR A 112 -14.81 -0.57 -23.92
CA THR A 112 -14.03 0.58 -23.47
C THR A 112 -12.95 0.92 -24.49
N ASP A 113 -12.82 2.22 -24.78
CA ASP A 113 -11.75 2.77 -25.60
C ASP A 113 -10.62 3.24 -24.67
N VAL A 114 -9.54 2.48 -24.60
CA VAL A 114 -8.34 2.84 -23.83
C VAL A 114 -7.47 3.74 -24.69
N ARG A 115 -7.34 5.00 -24.30
CA ARG A 115 -6.50 5.98 -25.01
C ARG A 115 -5.10 5.95 -24.44
N LEU A 116 -4.13 5.68 -25.31
CA LEU A 116 -2.73 5.59 -24.97
C LEU A 116 -1.95 6.66 -25.72
N PHE A 117 -0.92 7.20 -25.08
CA PHE A 117 -0.03 8.19 -25.68
C PHE A 117 1.39 7.68 -25.60
N GLY A 118 2.23 8.09 -26.54
CA GLY A 118 3.60 7.62 -26.53
C GLY A 118 4.40 8.11 -27.71
N LYS A 119 5.44 7.34 -28.04
CA LYS A 119 6.39 7.70 -29.09
C LYS A 119 6.85 6.49 -29.89
N VAL A 120 7.20 6.74 -31.14
CA VAL A 120 7.91 5.78 -31.98
C VAL A 120 9.35 5.65 -31.46
N ALA A 121 9.85 4.43 -31.35
CA ALA A 121 11.20 4.07 -30.92
C ALA A 121 11.86 3.16 -31.97
N TYR A 122 13.18 3.05 -31.90
CA TYR A 122 13.91 2.07 -32.68
C TYR A 122 13.57 0.67 -32.19
N ASP A 123 13.50 -0.29 -33.11
CA ASP A 123 13.54 -1.70 -32.74
C ASP A 123 14.95 -2.03 -32.24
N GLU A 124 15.09 -2.35 -30.95
CA GLU A 124 16.40 -2.66 -30.37
C GLU A 124 16.98 -3.99 -30.87
N THR A 125 16.13 -4.91 -31.32
CA THR A 125 16.55 -6.21 -31.88
C THR A 125 17.14 -6.09 -33.28
N SER A 126 16.79 -5.04 -34.02
CA SER A 126 17.36 -4.72 -35.34
C SER A 126 18.58 -3.79 -35.26
N MET A 127 19.03 -3.39 -34.06
CA MET A 127 20.20 -2.54 -33.90
C MET A 127 21.51 -3.34 -33.86
N LYS A 128 22.53 -2.87 -34.60
CA LYS A 128 23.90 -3.37 -34.51
C LYS A 128 24.87 -2.27 -34.13
N THR A 129 25.77 -2.58 -33.21
CA THR A 129 26.89 -1.71 -32.83
C THR A 129 28.15 -2.19 -33.55
N VAL A 130 28.75 -1.32 -34.35
CA VAL A 130 30.06 -1.54 -34.98
C VAL A 130 31.10 -1.08 -33.97
N ALA A 131 31.92 -2.02 -33.47
CA ALA A 131 32.95 -1.74 -32.47
C ALA A 131 34.35 -2.12 -32.98
N ALA A 132 35.36 -1.45 -32.42
CA ALA A 132 36.77 -1.72 -32.69
C ALA A 132 37.16 -3.13 -32.24
N ARG A 133 37.72 -3.93 -33.14
CA ARG A 133 38.22 -5.29 -32.82
C ARG A 133 39.69 -5.31 -32.41
N PHE A 134 40.39 -4.20 -32.61
CA PHE A 134 41.79 -3.97 -32.28
C PHE A 134 42.01 -2.47 -32.04
N PRO A 135 43.08 -2.07 -31.32
CA PRO A 135 43.41 -0.67 -31.13
C PRO A 135 43.73 0.00 -32.46
N ALA A 136 43.15 1.17 -32.71
CA ALA A 136 43.31 1.87 -33.97
C ALA A 136 43.09 3.39 -33.81
N ARG A 137 43.68 4.17 -34.71
CA ARG A 137 43.36 5.58 -34.90
C ARG A 137 42.38 5.72 -36.07
N ILE A 138 41.39 6.59 -35.95
CA ILE A 138 40.52 6.95 -37.07
C ILE A 138 41.28 7.91 -37.98
N ASP A 139 41.56 7.50 -39.22
CA ASP A 139 42.27 8.34 -40.19
C ASP A 139 41.29 9.12 -41.07
N ARG A 140 40.20 8.47 -41.50
CA ARG A 140 39.14 9.13 -42.29
C ARG A 140 37.76 8.58 -41.96
N LEU A 141 36.77 9.46 -41.91
CA LEU A 141 35.36 9.08 -41.77
C LEU A 141 34.62 9.30 -43.09
N PHE A 142 33.94 8.26 -43.58
CA PHE A 142 33.02 8.38 -44.71
C PHE A 142 31.61 8.73 -44.23
N VAL A 143 31.27 8.32 -43.01
CA VAL A 143 30.03 8.67 -42.30
C VAL A 143 30.39 9.63 -41.17
N ASP A 144 30.22 10.92 -41.41
CA ASP A 144 30.66 12.00 -40.52
C ASP A 144 29.54 12.58 -39.63
N TYR A 145 28.26 12.29 -39.91
CA TYR A 145 27.12 12.66 -39.07
C TYR A 145 26.08 11.53 -38.92
N THR A 146 25.21 11.64 -37.92
CA THR A 146 24.12 10.68 -37.66
C THR A 146 22.93 10.93 -38.60
N GLY A 147 22.15 9.90 -38.89
CA GLY A 147 21.00 9.95 -39.80
C GLY A 147 21.31 9.57 -41.25
N ILE A 148 22.58 9.26 -41.58
CA ILE A 148 22.98 8.78 -42.91
C ILE A 148 22.48 7.35 -43.11
N PRO A 149 21.75 7.06 -44.21
CA PRO A 149 21.44 5.68 -44.60
C PRO A 149 22.67 5.01 -45.20
N VAL A 150 22.98 3.80 -44.75
CA VAL A 150 24.08 2.96 -45.21
C VAL A 150 23.54 1.62 -45.69
N LYS A 151 24.16 1.03 -46.71
CA LYS A 151 23.91 -0.34 -47.14
C LYS A 151 24.94 -1.27 -46.52
N LYS A 152 24.58 -2.54 -46.39
CA LYS A 152 25.55 -3.57 -46.04
C LYS A 152 26.78 -3.48 -46.97
N ASP A 153 27.96 -3.57 -46.37
CA ASP A 153 29.28 -3.47 -47.00
C ASP A 153 29.68 -2.05 -47.47
N ASP A 154 28.91 -1.01 -47.17
CA ASP A 154 29.34 0.38 -47.38
C ASP A 154 30.50 0.75 -46.43
N HIS A 155 31.46 1.52 -46.94
CA HIS A 155 32.59 2.01 -46.16
C HIS A 155 32.16 3.07 -45.14
N LEU A 156 32.42 2.83 -43.85
CA LEU A 156 32.06 3.73 -42.75
C LEU A 156 33.25 4.61 -42.33
N ALA A 157 34.40 3.98 -42.12
CA ALA A 157 35.62 4.63 -41.66
C ALA A 157 36.87 3.93 -42.19
N GLU A 158 37.95 4.68 -42.34
CA GLU A 158 39.29 4.18 -42.58
C GLU A 158 40.10 4.33 -41.29
N VAL A 159 40.70 3.25 -40.83
CA VAL A 159 41.42 3.19 -39.55
C VAL A 159 42.87 2.77 -39.76
N TYR A 160 43.77 3.44 -39.05
CA TYR A 160 45.18 3.10 -38.97
C TYR A 160 45.46 2.28 -37.71
N SER A 161 46.13 1.13 -37.81
CA SER A 161 46.49 0.32 -36.64
C SER A 161 47.92 -0.25 -36.74
N PRO A 162 48.84 0.19 -35.85
CA PRO A 162 50.16 -0.41 -35.72
C PRO A 162 50.11 -1.89 -35.33
N GLU A 163 49.18 -2.26 -34.46
CA GLU A 163 48.99 -3.64 -33.98
C GLU A 163 48.52 -4.56 -35.11
N LEU A 164 47.69 -4.05 -36.02
CA LEU A 164 47.30 -4.75 -37.24
C LEU A 164 48.49 -4.99 -38.17
N LEU A 165 49.32 -3.96 -38.38
CA LEU A 165 50.53 -4.08 -39.18
C LEU A 165 51.49 -5.14 -38.60
N ALA A 166 51.65 -5.15 -37.27
CA ALA A 166 52.45 -6.16 -36.56
C ALA A 166 51.88 -7.58 -36.77
N ALA A 167 50.56 -7.76 -36.62
CA ALA A 167 49.91 -9.06 -36.81
C ALA A 167 50.04 -9.58 -38.26
N GLN A 168 49.93 -8.72 -39.26
CA GLN A 168 50.15 -9.11 -40.66
C GLN A 168 51.62 -9.48 -40.92
N THR A 169 52.56 -8.74 -40.32
CA THR A 169 54.00 -9.05 -40.44
C THR A 169 54.34 -10.40 -39.79
N GLU A 170 53.73 -10.72 -38.64
CA GLU A 170 53.82 -12.04 -37.99
C GLU A 170 53.34 -13.16 -38.93
N LEU A 171 52.17 -12.98 -39.58
CA LEU A 171 51.61 -13.94 -40.54
C LEU A 171 52.57 -14.19 -41.72
N LEU A 172 53.05 -13.12 -42.35
CA LEU A 172 53.96 -13.21 -43.50
C LEU A 172 55.31 -13.81 -43.12
N THR A 173 55.81 -13.50 -41.92
CA THR A 173 57.06 -14.06 -41.40
C THR A 173 56.92 -15.56 -41.15
N ALA A 174 55.83 -15.98 -40.49
CA ALA A 174 55.54 -17.39 -40.26
C ALA A 174 55.42 -18.17 -41.58
N LYS A 175 54.77 -17.58 -42.59
CA LYS A 175 54.68 -18.14 -43.94
C LYS A 175 56.06 -18.26 -44.60
N ARG A 176 56.90 -17.22 -44.51
CA ARG A 176 58.25 -17.20 -45.10
C ARG A 176 59.17 -18.29 -44.54
N PHE A 177 59.08 -18.57 -43.23
CA PHE A 177 59.84 -19.62 -42.57
C PHE A 177 59.15 -20.99 -42.57
N ASN A 178 57.99 -21.12 -43.23
CA ASN A 178 57.19 -22.35 -43.30
C ASN A 178 56.87 -22.96 -41.91
N ASN A 179 56.70 -22.12 -40.89
CA ASN A 179 56.32 -22.55 -39.55
C ASN A 179 54.79 -22.66 -39.46
N GLN A 180 54.28 -23.89 -39.58
CA GLN A 180 52.84 -24.18 -39.66
C GLN A 180 52.08 -23.80 -38.38
N ASP A 181 52.69 -23.99 -37.20
CA ASP A 181 52.05 -23.63 -35.93
C ASP A 181 51.92 -22.11 -35.77
N ALA A 182 53.00 -21.37 -36.05
CA ALA A 182 52.98 -19.91 -36.00
C ALA A 182 52.03 -19.32 -37.06
N LEU A 183 51.96 -19.93 -38.25
CA LEU A 183 51.06 -19.52 -39.31
C LEU A 183 49.59 -19.69 -38.88
N ARG A 184 49.25 -20.83 -38.26
CA ARG A 184 47.92 -21.09 -37.73
C ARG A 184 47.52 -20.06 -36.67
N VAL A 185 48.40 -19.78 -35.71
CA VAL A 185 48.14 -18.79 -34.63
C VAL A 185 47.95 -17.39 -35.20
N ALA A 186 48.77 -16.98 -36.18
CA ALA A 186 48.63 -15.68 -36.82
C ALA A 186 47.33 -15.55 -37.64
N ARG A 187 46.91 -16.62 -38.34
CA ARG A 187 45.59 -16.67 -39.01
C ARG A 187 44.44 -16.54 -38.02
N ASP A 188 44.47 -17.30 -36.93
CA ASP A 188 43.44 -17.26 -35.90
C ASP A 188 43.32 -15.86 -35.27
N LYS A 189 44.45 -15.17 -35.05
CA LYS A 189 44.47 -13.79 -34.54
C LYS A 189 43.72 -12.82 -35.47
N LEU A 190 44.03 -12.85 -36.77
CA LEU A 190 43.36 -11.98 -37.75
C LEU A 190 41.88 -12.34 -37.93
N ARG A 191 41.54 -13.62 -37.90
CA ARG A 191 40.15 -14.09 -37.96
C ARG A 191 39.33 -13.59 -36.77
N LEU A 192 39.88 -13.66 -35.54
CA LEU A 192 39.26 -13.10 -34.34
C LEU A 192 39.10 -11.58 -34.43
N TRP A 193 40.04 -10.89 -35.07
CA TRP A 193 39.95 -9.46 -35.38
C TRP A 193 38.99 -9.12 -36.53
N GLY A 194 38.31 -10.13 -37.09
CA GLY A 194 37.22 -9.94 -38.04
C GLY A 194 37.58 -9.96 -39.50
N PHE A 195 38.81 -10.37 -39.83
CA PHE A 195 39.20 -10.50 -41.23
C PHE A 195 38.54 -11.75 -41.83
N PRO A 196 37.86 -11.63 -42.99
CA PRO A 196 37.37 -12.79 -43.71
C PRO A 196 38.53 -13.62 -44.25
N GLU A 197 38.34 -14.94 -44.33
CA GLU A 197 39.38 -15.89 -44.77
C GLU A 197 39.91 -15.58 -46.19
N GLU A 198 39.07 -15.00 -47.05
CA GLU A 198 39.47 -14.53 -48.38
C GLU A 198 40.54 -13.43 -48.28
N ARG A 199 40.33 -12.44 -47.39
CA ARG A 199 41.26 -11.33 -47.19
C ARG A 199 42.56 -11.78 -46.53
N ILE A 200 42.49 -12.75 -45.60
CA ILE A 200 43.70 -13.36 -45.01
C ILE A 200 44.53 -14.07 -46.10
N ARG A 201 43.88 -14.86 -46.97
CA ARG A 201 44.54 -15.50 -48.12
C ARG A 201 45.12 -14.51 -49.12
N GLU A 202 44.47 -13.37 -49.32
CA GLU A 202 44.97 -12.27 -50.17
C GLU A 202 46.25 -11.65 -49.59
N ILE A 203 46.29 -11.36 -48.28
CA ILE A 203 47.50 -10.86 -47.61
C ILE A 203 48.64 -11.87 -47.78
N GLU A 204 48.37 -13.15 -47.56
CA GLU A 204 49.36 -14.20 -47.71
C GLU A 204 49.92 -14.34 -49.13
N SER A 205 49.06 -14.24 -50.15
CA SER A 205 49.45 -14.42 -51.55
C SER A 205 50.12 -13.17 -52.14
N SER A 206 49.65 -11.99 -51.77
CA SER A 206 50.22 -10.71 -52.20
C SER A 206 51.55 -10.39 -51.53
N GLY A 207 51.77 -10.88 -50.30
CA GLY A 207 52.97 -10.58 -49.50
C GLY A 207 53.08 -9.11 -49.10
N LYS A 208 51.99 -8.34 -49.21
CA LYS A 208 51.95 -6.92 -48.84
C LYS A 208 51.19 -6.76 -47.53
N THR A 209 51.71 -5.91 -46.66
CA THR A 209 51.00 -5.48 -45.45
C THR A 209 50.34 -4.13 -45.68
N SER A 210 49.20 -3.89 -45.03
CA SER A 210 48.52 -2.59 -44.97
C SER A 210 48.38 -2.16 -43.53
N ASP A 211 48.71 -0.90 -43.26
CA ASP A 211 48.49 -0.23 -41.99
C ASP A 211 47.11 0.45 -41.91
N LEU A 212 46.47 0.67 -43.07
CA LEU A 212 45.09 1.16 -43.20
C LEU A 212 44.10 0.02 -43.40
N LEU A 213 42.95 0.10 -42.73
CA LEU A 213 41.82 -0.81 -42.89
C LEU A 213 40.50 -0.04 -43.06
N MET A 214 39.71 -0.48 -44.03
CA MET A 214 38.32 -0.05 -44.20
C MET A 214 37.41 -0.81 -43.24
N ILE A 215 36.62 -0.06 -42.46
CA ILE A 215 35.55 -0.58 -41.63
C ILE A 215 34.24 -0.45 -42.39
N ASP A 216 33.61 -1.58 -42.67
CA ASP A 216 32.40 -1.66 -43.50
C ASP A 216 31.14 -1.87 -42.65
N ALA A 217 29.99 -1.49 -43.19
CA ALA A 217 28.69 -1.64 -42.53
C ALA A 217 28.25 -3.12 -42.47
N PRO A 218 27.99 -3.70 -41.29
CA PRO A 218 27.57 -5.11 -41.18
C PRO A 218 26.13 -5.37 -41.63
N MET A 219 25.33 -4.32 -41.81
CA MET A 219 23.94 -4.37 -42.26
C MET A 219 23.54 -3.05 -42.92
N SER A 220 22.45 -3.10 -43.69
CA SER A 220 21.78 -1.90 -44.19
C SER A 220 20.95 -1.26 -43.08
N GLY A 221 20.87 0.08 -43.05
CA GLY A 221 20.09 0.81 -42.05
C GLY A 221 20.50 2.28 -41.96
N ILE A 222 20.10 2.95 -40.88
CA ILE A 222 20.45 4.34 -40.60
C ILE A 222 21.41 4.40 -39.42
N VAL A 223 22.45 5.25 -39.53
CA VAL A 223 23.41 5.49 -38.46
C VAL A 223 22.76 6.33 -37.36
N THR A 224 22.41 5.71 -36.24
CA THR A 224 21.71 6.38 -35.13
C THR A 224 22.68 7.11 -34.19
N HIS A 225 23.86 6.54 -33.97
CA HIS A 225 24.89 7.12 -33.10
C HIS A 225 26.26 7.02 -33.75
N LYS A 226 27.06 8.08 -33.59
CA LYS A 226 28.48 8.16 -33.96
C LYS A 226 29.29 8.47 -32.71
N SER A 227 30.21 7.59 -32.33
CA SER A 227 30.99 7.68 -31.10
C SER A 227 32.45 8.10 -31.32
N VAL A 228 32.86 8.33 -32.57
CA VAL A 228 34.24 8.66 -32.94
C VAL A 228 34.32 9.82 -33.94
N ASN A 229 35.44 10.53 -33.93
CA ASN A 229 35.83 11.57 -34.87
C ASN A 229 37.18 11.24 -35.52
N GLU A 230 37.47 11.90 -36.64
CA GLU A 230 38.78 11.79 -37.29
C GLU A 230 39.90 12.23 -36.34
N GLY A 231 40.96 11.44 -36.26
CA GLY A 231 42.09 11.63 -35.35
C GLY A 231 41.96 10.91 -33.99
N ASP A 232 40.77 10.44 -33.62
CA ASP A 232 40.57 9.75 -32.34
C ASP A 232 41.30 8.41 -32.32
N TYR A 233 41.86 8.07 -31.15
CA TYR A 233 42.44 6.75 -30.88
C TYR A 233 41.45 5.91 -30.07
N VAL A 234 41.11 4.73 -30.57
CA VAL A 234 40.18 3.80 -29.94
C VAL A 234 40.88 2.55 -29.43
N GLN A 235 40.30 1.95 -28.40
CA GLN A 235 40.73 0.67 -27.87
C GLN A 235 39.80 -0.45 -28.36
N THR A 236 40.25 -1.70 -28.23
CA THR A 236 39.39 -2.86 -28.51
C THR A 236 38.12 -2.80 -27.68
N GLY A 237 36.97 -2.95 -28.33
CA GLY A 237 35.63 -2.87 -27.73
C GLY A 237 35.00 -1.48 -27.78
N SER A 238 35.75 -0.42 -28.11
CA SER A 238 35.18 0.92 -28.27
C SER A 238 34.18 0.95 -29.43
N PRO A 239 32.97 1.52 -29.25
CA PRO A 239 31.98 1.64 -30.32
C PRO A 239 32.39 2.72 -31.33
N PHE A 240 32.19 2.45 -32.62
CA PHE A 240 32.31 3.43 -33.70
C PHE A 240 30.96 4.02 -34.06
N PHE A 241 30.04 3.14 -34.45
CA PHE A 241 28.73 3.49 -34.98
C PHE A 241 27.66 2.55 -34.42
N ARG A 242 26.44 3.05 -34.30
CA ARG A 242 25.25 2.23 -34.12
C ARG A 242 24.36 2.40 -35.33
N ILE A 243 23.96 1.28 -35.93
CA ILE A 243 23.12 1.24 -37.13
C ILE A 243 21.80 0.56 -36.74
N ALA A 244 20.68 1.15 -37.15
CA ALA A 244 19.35 0.60 -36.93
C ALA A 244 18.62 0.42 -38.26
N GLU A 245 17.93 -0.71 -38.43
CA GLU A 245 16.97 -0.91 -39.52
C GLU A 245 15.63 -0.30 -39.13
N LEU A 246 14.94 0.34 -40.08
CA LEU A 246 13.70 1.08 -39.81
C LEU A 246 12.47 0.49 -40.53
N ASP A 247 12.62 -0.68 -41.16
CA ASP A 247 11.52 -1.36 -41.86
C ASP A 247 10.46 -1.87 -40.88
N GLU A 248 10.84 -2.07 -39.62
CA GLU A 248 9.94 -2.27 -38.48
C GLU A 248 10.33 -1.30 -37.36
N VAL A 249 9.34 -0.73 -36.69
CA VAL A 249 9.54 0.19 -35.56
C VAL A 249 8.69 -0.22 -34.37
N TRP A 250 9.16 0.15 -33.19
CA TRP A 250 8.37 -0.01 -31.98
C TRP A 250 7.60 1.25 -31.70
N VAL A 251 6.34 1.11 -31.34
CA VAL A 251 5.55 2.20 -30.80
C VAL A 251 5.40 1.94 -29.31
N MET A 252 6.08 2.78 -28.52
CA MET A 252 6.09 2.71 -27.05
C MET A 252 4.96 3.60 -26.55
N LEU A 253 3.91 2.99 -26.03
CA LEU A 253 2.72 3.63 -25.48
C LEU A 253 2.74 3.54 -23.97
N ASP A 254 2.26 4.59 -23.30
CA ASP A 254 2.15 4.64 -21.86
C ASP A 254 0.69 4.43 -21.47
N ALA A 255 0.44 3.39 -20.66
CA ALA A 255 -0.87 3.07 -20.09
C ALA A 255 -0.91 3.47 -18.61
N TYR A 256 -1.98 4.12 -18.17
CA TYR A 256 -2.18 4.38 -16.73
C TYR A 256 -2.44 3.08 -15.98
N GLU A 257 -2.06 3.04 -14.70
CA GLU A 257 -2.29 1.90 -13.82
C GLU A 257 -3.76 1.43 -13.84
N SER A 258 -4.72 2.36 -13.88
CA SER A 258 -6.16 2.08 -13.96
C SER A 258 -6.60 1.38 -15.25
N ASP A 259 -5.80 1.50 -16.32
CA ASP A 259 -6.13 1.01 -17.65
C ASP A 259 -5.46 -0.33 -17.96
N THR A 260 -4.42 -0.70 -17.20
CA THR A 260 -3.72 -2.00 -17.30
C THR A 260 -4.66 -3.22 -17.27
N PRO A 261 -5.74 -3.26 -16.47
CA PRO A 261 -6.68 -4.39 -16.50
C PRO A 261 -7.29 -4.66 -17.89
N TRP A 262 -7.35 -3.64 -18.75
CA TRP A 262 -7.95 -3.71 -20.09
C TRP A 262 -6.98 -4.09 -21.21
N LEU A 263 -5.68 -4.13 -20.90
CA LEU A 263 -4.62 -4.36 -21.87
C LEU A 263 -4.08 -5.78 -21.77
N ARG A 264 -4.03 -6.47 -22.91
CA ARG A 264 -3.54 -7.84 -23.06
C ARG A 264 -2.67 -7.98 -24.30
N PHE A 265 -1.80 -8.96 -24.26
CA PHE A 265 -0.82 -9.25 -25.31
C PHE A 265 -1.47 -9.71 -26.62
N GLY A 266 -1.27 -8.96 -27.72
CA GLY A 266 -1.80 -9.29 -29.04
C GLY A 266 -3.05 -8.51 -29.47
N GLN A 267 -3.61 -7.66 -28.58
CA GLN A 267 -4.68 -6.73 -28.95
C GLN A 267 -4.24 -5.79 -30.08
N ASP A 268 -5.18 -5.47 -30.96
CA ASP A 268 -4.98 -4.47 -32.02
C ASP A 268 -5.02 -3.05 -31.42
N VAL A 269 -4.04 -2.24 -31.80
CA VAL A 269 -3.92 -0.84 -31.43
C VAL A 269 -4.02 0.00 -32.68
N ALA A 270 -5.08 0.79 -32.79
CA ALA A 270 -5.21 1.79 -33.84
C ALA A 270 -4.59 3.09 -33.35
N PHE A 271 -3.56 3.60 -34.02
CA PHE A 271 -2.89 4.83 -33.62
C PHE A 271 -2.73 5.82 -34.78
N THR A 272 -2.56 7.07 -34.40
CA THR A 272 -2.40 8.21 -35.30
C THR A 272 -1.19 9.02 -34.86
N THR A 273 -0.61 9.77 -35.80
CA THR A 273 0.51 10.67 -35.51
C THR A 273 0.11 12.09 -35.88
N GLU A 274 0.52 13.07 -35.08
CA GLU A 274 0.23 14.48 -35.40
C GLU A 274 0.91 14.94 -36.69
N SER A 275 2.03 14.30 -37.04
CA SER A 275 2.76 14.55 -38.28
C SER A 275 1.97 14.17 -39.54
N MET A 276 0.96 13.31 -39.42
CA MET A 276 0.15 12.81 -40.53
C MET A 276 -1.34 12.73 -40.14
N PRO A 277 -2.04 13.88 -40.03
CA PRO A 277 -3.45 13.90 -39.64
C PRO A 277 -4.32 13.11 -40.63
N GLY A 278 -5.17 12.23 -40.10
CA GLY A 278 -6.14 11.44 -40.90
C GLY A 278 -5.63 10.10 -41.44
N LYS A 279 -4.35 9.76 -41.28
CA LYS A 279 -3.85 8.39 -41.54
C LYS A 279 -3.85 7.59 -40.24
N THR A 280 -4.54 6.46 -40.23
CA THR A 280 -4.56 5.52 -39.10
C THR A 280 -3.63 4.36 -39.40
N PHE A 281 -2.76 4.06 -38.44
CA PHE A 281 -1.87 2.92 -38.45
C PHE A 281 -2.39 1.89 -37.46
N HIS A 282 -2.11 0.61 -37.74
CA HIS A 282 -2.48 -0.50 -36.88
C HIS A 282 -1.22 -1.25 -36.47
N GLY A 283 -1.20 -1.74 -35.24
CA GLY A 283 -0.13 -2.58 -34.72
C GLY A 283 -0.66 -3.45 -33.58
N ARG A 284 0.08 -4.49 -33.22
CA ARG A 284 -0.31 -5.39 -32.12
C ARG A 284 0.55 -5.17 -30.89
N ILE A 285 -0.08 -5.20 -29.71
CA ILE A 285 0.63 -5.14 -28.43
C ILE A 285 1.58 -6.35 -28.35
N SER A 286 2.88 -6.06 -28.30
CA SER A 286 3.93 -7.06 -28.28
C SER A 286 4.60 -7.27 -26.94
N PHE A 287 4.43 -6.33 -26.02
CA PHE A 287 4.94 -6.45 -24.68
C PHE A 287 4.24 -5.43 -23.78
N ILE A 288 3.96 -5.83 -22.54
CA ILE A 288 3.47 -4.95 -21.49
C ILE A 288 4.49 -5.08 -20.36
N SER A 289 5.07 -3.96 -19.92
CA SER A 289 6.07 -3.94 -18.87
C SER A 289 5.51 -4.56 -17.58
N PRO A 290 6.23 -5.48 -16.91
CA PRO A 290 5.84 -5.98 -15.59
C PRO A 290 6.06 -4.93 -14.49
N GLU A 291 6.82 -3.88 -14.79
CA GLU A 291 7.16 -2.80 -13.87
C GLU A 291 6.36 -1.53 -14.21
N LEU A 292 5.86 -0.88 -13.15
CA LEU A 292 5.23 0.44 -13.19
C LEU A 292 6.31 1.52 -13.03
N ASP A 293 6.33 2.51 -13.91
CA ASP A 293 7.21 3.68 -13.72
C ASP A 293 6.68 4.52 -12.55
N SER A 294 7.45 4.63 -11.47
CA SER A 294 7.04 5.35 -10.26
C SER A 294 6.88 6.86 -10.46
N SER A 295 7.52 7.42 -11.48
CA SER A 295 7.53 8.87 -11.77
C SER A 295 6.27 9.29 -12.53
N THR A 296 5.86 8.50 -13.52
CA THR A 296 4.69 8.77 -14.35
C THR A 296 3.44 8.00 -13.91
N ARG A 297 3.60 6.97 -13.06
CA ARG A 297 2.56 5.99 -12.72
C ARG A 297 1.93 5.34 -13.94
N THR A 298 2.77 5.04 -14.93
CA THR A 298 2.36 4.38 -16.18
C THR A 298 3.11 3.07 -16.38
N VAL A 299 2.44 2.14 -17.04
CA VAL A 299 3.02 0.89 -17.53
C VAL A 299 3.35 1.08 -19.01
N SER A 300 4.57 0.75 -19.40
CA SER A 300 4.97 0.85 -20.80
C SER A 300 4.43 -0.33 -21.60
N VAL A 301 3.76 -0.03 -22.71
CA VAL A 301 3.12 -0.96 -23.63
C VAL A 301 3.79 -0.80 -24.99
N ARG A 302 4.50 -1.84 -25.41
CA ARG A 302 5.17 -1.86 -26.71
C ARG A 302 4.25 -2.46 -27.76
N VAL A 303 4.19 -1.82 -28.90
CA VAL A 303 3.45 -2.25 -30.09
C VAL A 303 4.43 -2.40 -31.25
N ASN A 304 4.41 -3.55 -31.92
CA ASN A 304 5.19 -3.75 -33.13
C ASN A 304 4.43 -3.20 -34.34
N VAL A 305 5.12 -2.45 -35.20
CA VAL A 305 4.51 -1.81 -36.36
C VAL A 305 5.42 -1.94 -37.59
N PRO A 306 4.90 -2.53 -38.69
CA PRO A 306 5.57 -2.50 -39.99
C PRO A 306 5.72 -1.07 -40.53
N ASN A 307 6.88 -0.74 -41.06
CA ASN A 307 7.26 0.60 -41.54
C ASN A 307 8.02 0.56 -42.87
N GLU A 308 7.61 -0.30 -43.81
CA GLU A 308 8.25 -0.46 -45.13
C GLU A 308 8.30 0.84 -45.95
N GLU A 309 7.31 1.73 -45.79
CA GLU A 309 7.28 3.04 -46.46
C GLU A 309 8.18 4.10 -45.78
N GLY A 310 8.78 3.79 -44.62
CA GLY A 310 9.65 4.70 -43.86
C GLY A 310 8.93 5.96 -43.33
N LEU A 311 7.60 5.89 -43.17
CA LEU A 311 6.77 7.03 -42.77
C LEU A 311 6.89 7.34 -41.28
N LEU A 312 7.00 6.28 -40.45
CA LEU A 312 7.15 6.41 -39.02
C LEU A 312 8.62 6.60 -38.68
N LYS A 313 8.95 7.75 -38.09
CA LYS A 313 10.31 8.06 -37.67
C LYS A 313 10.41 7.95 -36.14
N PRO A 314 11.44 7.30 -35.61
CA PRO A 314 11.70 7.29 -34.17
C PRO A 314 11.71 8.71 -33.58
N GLY A 315 11.06 8.88 -32.44
CA GLY A 315 10.82 10.16 -31.78
C GLY A 315 9.49 10.84 -32.12
N MET A 316 8.74 10.38 -33.12
CA MET A 316 7.38 10.90 -33.39
C MET A 316 6.42 10.58 -32.25
N TYR A 317 5.59 11.55 -31.88
CA TYR A 317 4.49 11.34 -30.94
C TYR A 317 3.34 10.58 -31.61
N VAL A 318 2.75 9.68 -30.84
CA VAL A 318 1.60 8.89 -31.27
C VAL A 318 0.47 8.97 -30.25
N SER A 319 -0.76 8.89 -30.74
CA SER A 319 -1.94 8.65 -29.92
C SER A 319 -2.62 7.40 -30.43
N GLY A 320 -2.70 6.40 -29.57
CA GLY A 320 -3.31 5.10 -29.82
C GLY A 320 -4.64 4.94 -29.09
N VAL A 321 -5.52 4.13 -29.67
CA VAL A 321 -6.76 3.69 -29.04
C VAL A 321 -6.82 2.17 -29.12
N VAL A 322 -6.97 1.52 -27.97
CA VAL A 322 -7.22 0.08 -27.87
C VAL A 322 -8.69 -0.10 -27.52
N LYS A 323 -9.42 -0.83 -28.38
CA LYS A 323 -10.82 -1.18 -28.11
C LYS A 323 -10.87 -2.49 -27.37
N ALA A 324 -11.25 -2.47 -26.10
CA ALA A 324 -11.37 -3.66 -25.27
C ALA A 324 -12.85 -3.95 -24.99
N LYS A 325 -13.30 -5.18 -25.28
CA LYS A 325 -14.59 -5.69 -24.79
C LYS A 325 -14.33 -6.48 -23.52
N VAL A 326 -15.19 -6.33 -22.52
CA VAL A 326 -14.93 -6.86 -21.17
C VAL A 326 -15.89 -7.98 -20.82
N ALA A 327 -15.35 -9.11 -20.34
CA ALA A 327 -16.08 -10.16 -19.61
C ALA A 327 -15.99 -9.94 -18.09
N GLY A 328 -16.80 -10.67 -17.31
CA GLY A 328 -16.74 -10.64 -15.85
C GLY A 328 -15.33 -10.87 -15.29
N ALA A 329 -15.03 -10.26 -14.13
CA ALA A 329 -13.74 -10.31 -13.44
C ALA A 329 -12.53 -9.72 -14.20
N GLY A 330 -12.75 -8.70 -15.05
CA GLY A 330 -11.65 -7.94 -15.68
C GLY A 330 -10.90 -8.69 -16.79
N ARG A 331 -11.53 -9.67 -17.42
CA ARG A 331 -10.97 -10.40 -18.57
C ARG A 331 -11.35 -9.72 -19.89
N VAL A 332 -10.44 -9.74 -20.86
CA VAL A 332 -10.66 -9.13 -22.17
C VAL A 332 -11.23 -10.17 -23.14
N LEU A 333 -12.35 -9.84 -23.77
CA LEU A 333 -12.95 -10.59 -24.87
C LEU A 333 -12.37 -10.07 -26.19
N ASP A 334 -11.61 -10.91 -26.89
CA ASP A 334 -11.23 -10.67 -28.27
C ASP A 334 -11.70 -11.84 -29.15
N PRO A 335 -12.81 -11.68 -29.89
CA PRO A 335 -13.35 -12.72 -30.76
C PRO A 335 -12.37 -13.19 -31.84
N SER A 336 -11.41 -12.36 -32.23
CA SER A 336 -10.44 -12.70 -33.29
C SER A 336 -9.37 -13.69 -32.81
N LEU A 337 -9.11 -13.71 -31.50
CA LEU A 337 -8.09 -14.56 -30.87
C LEU A 337 -8.69 -15.80 -30.18
N ALA A 338 -10.02 -15.95 -30.19
CA ALA A 338 -10.71 -17.08 -29.60
C ALA A 338 -10.33 -18.42 -30.26
N GLY A 339 -9.83 -19.38 -29.47
CA GLY A 339 -9.38 -20.68 -29.96
C GLY A 339 -8.09 -20.64 -30.79
N LYS A 340 -7.40 -19.49 -30.83
CA LYS A 340 -6.13 -19.32 -31.53
C LYS A 340 -4.94 -19.59 -30.60
N TRP A 341 -3.82 -19.88 -31.21
CA TRP A 341 -2.54 -20.16 -30.58
C TRP A 341 -1.55 -19.05 -30.92
N ILE A 342 -0.98 -18.42 -29.89
CA ILE A 342 -0.13 -17.23 -30.03
C ILE A 342 1.27 -17.54 -29.51
N SER A 343 2.31 -17.01 -30.15
CA SER A 343 3.67 -17.09 -29.61
C SER A 343 3.87 -16.05 -28.49
N PRO A 344 4.37 -16.45 -27.30
CA PRO A 344 4.67 -15.49 -26.22
C PRO A 344 5.70 -14.41 -26.58
N MET A 345 6.52 -14.65 -27.61
CA MET A 345 7.58 -13.73 -28.04
C MET A 345 7.29 -13.05 -29.39
N HIS A 346 6.38 -13.59 -30.21
CA HIS A 346 6.07 -13.07 -31.54
C HIS A 346 4.54 -12.95 -31.68
N PRO A 347 3.94 -11.84 -31.23
CA PRO A 347 2.49 -11.67 -31.13
C PRO A 347 1.79 -11.68 -32.49
N GLU A 348 2.55 -11.39 -33.55
CA GLU A 348 2.09 -11.42 -34.94
C GLU A 348 1.85 -12.85 -35.44
N ILE A 349 2.45 -13.84 -34.79
CA ILE A 349 2.28 -15.26 -35.13
C ILE A 349 1.08 -15.83 -34.36
N VAL A 350 -0.07 -15.79 -35.01
CA VAL A 350 -1.33 -16.39 -34.55
C VAL A 350 -1.70 -17.55 -35.46
N LYS A 351 -1.88 -18.75 -34.89
CA LYS A 351 -2.25 -19.96 -35.63
C LYS A 351 -3.56 -20.56 -35.10
N ASP A 352 -4.20 -21.37 -35.93
CA ASP A 352 -5.49 -22.02 -35.61
C ASP A 352 -5.32 -23.32 -34.82
N SER A 353 -4.09 -23.82 -34.70
CA SER A 353 -3.78 -25.11 -34.11
C SER A 353 -2.53 -25.04 -33.22
N PRO A 354 -2.37 -25.94 -32.24
CA PRO A 354 -1.13 -26.09 -31.50
C PRO A 354 0.04 -26.33 -32.47
N GLY A 355 1.20 -25.76 -32.16
CA GLY A 355 2.39 -25.85 -33.00
C GLY A 355 3.51 -24.99 -32.46
N GLN A 356 4.55 -24.80 -33.27
CA GLN A 356 5.69 -23.94 -32.95
C GLN A 356 5.65 -22.62 -33.72
N CYS A 357 6.23 -21.59 -33.11
CA CYS A 357 6.45 -20.29 -33.71
C CYS A 357 7.45 -20.38 -34.88
N ASP A 358 7.14 -19.75 -36.01
CA ASP A 358 7.99 -19.81 -37.21
C ASP A 358 9.28 -18.97 -37.08
N ILE A 359 9.32 -18.05 -36.11
CA ILE A 359 10.47 -17.15 -35.89
C ILE A 359 11.43 -17.72 -34.83
N CYS A 360 10.93 -18.12 -33.65
CA CYS A 360 11.78 -18.61 -32.56
C CYS A 360 11.70 -20.10 -32.27
N GLY A 361 10.78 -20.85 -32.89
CA GLY A 361 10.63 -22.29 -32.67
C GLY A 361 10.02 -22.70 -31.33
N MET A 362 9.60 -21.76 -30.47
CA MET A 362 8.93 -22.09 -29.22
C MET A 362 7.48 -22.53 -29.43
N ASP A 363 6.98 -23.35 -28.50
CA ASP A 363 5.59 -23.81 -28.50
C ASP A 363 4.63 -22.62 -28.36
N LEU A 364 3.63 -22.59 -29.22
CA LEU A 364 2.55 -21.62 -29.13
C LEU A 364 1.71 -21.92 -27.89
N VAL A 365 1.15 -20.90 -27.27
CA VAL A 365 0.24 -21.02 -26.14
C VAL A 365 -1.20 -20.66 -26.57
N PRO A 366 -2.23 -21.31 -25.98
CA PRO A 366 -3.61 -20.89 -26.22
C PRO A 366 -3.79 -19.43 -25.79
N ALA A 367 -4.49 -18.63 -26.60
CA ALA A 367 -4.80 -17.25 -26.27
C ALA A 367 -5.50 -17.13 -24.90
N GLU A 368 -6.28 -18.14 -24.51
CA GLU A 368 -6.99 -18.17 -23.22
C GLU A 368 -6.05 -18.14 -22.01
N LYS A 369 -4.84 -18.70 -22.11
CA LYS A 369 -3.83 -18.64 -21.05
C LYS A 369 -3.22 -17.25 -20.89
N LEU A 370 -3.31 -16.41 -21.92
CA LEU A 370 -2.82 -15.03 -21.91
C LEU A 370 -3.89 -14.03 -21.42
N GLY A 371 -4.98 -14.53 -20.83
CA GLY A 371 -6.04 -13.71 -20.24
C GLY A 371 -7.14 -13.28 -21.21
N TYR A 372 -7.18 -13.87 -22.42
CA TYR A 372 -8.29 -13.73 -23.35
C TYR A 372 -9.42 -14.70 -23.01
N VAL A 373 -10.66 -14.31 -23.30
CA VAL A 373 -11.81 -15.20 -23.19
C VAL A 373 -12.49 -15.31 -24.55
N SER A 374 -12.94 -16.51 -24.89
CA SER A 374 -13.71 -16.77 -26.10
C SER A 374 -15.18 -16.39 -25.91
N SER A 375 -15.85 -15.92 -26.96
CA SER A 375 -17.30 -15.69 -26.94
C SER A 375 -18.13 -16.95 -26.73
N LYS A 376 -17.52 -18.15 -26.78
CA LYS A 376 -18.21 -19.43 -26.51
C LYS A 376 -18.18 -19.83 -25.03
N ASP A 377 -17.28 -19.26 -24.23
CA ASP A 377 -17.21 -19.49 -22.77
C ASP A 377 -18.04 -18.42 -22.04
N GLU A 378 -19.31 -18.30 -22.41
CA GLU A 378 -20.23 -17.32 -21.80
C GLU A 378 -20.45 -17.65 -20.31
N GLY A 379 -19.67 -16.99 -19.44
CA GLY A 379 -20.14 -16.67 -18.10
C GLY A 379 -21.27 -15.64 -18.19
N GLU A 380 -22.06 -15.47 -17.12
CA GLU A 380 -23.06 -14.39 -17.08
C GLU A 380 -22.37 -13.02 -17.30
N PRO A 381 -22.90 -12.15 -18.19
CA PRO A 381 -22.32 -10.83 -18.41
C PRO A 381 -22.25 -10.04 -17.09
N PRO A 382 -21.20 -9.23 -16.87
CA PRO A 382 -21.06 -8.48 -15.64
C PRO A 382 -22.22 -7.48 -15.47
N MET A 383 -22.60 -7.24 -14.21
CA MET A 383 -23.55 -6.16 -13.90
C MET A 383 -22.84 -4.83 -14.07
N VAL A 384 -23.48 -3.88 -14.74
CA VAL A 384 -22.90 -2.56 -14.98
C VAL A 384 -23.84 -1.45 -14.53
N ILE A 385 -23.23 -0.36 -14.05
CA ILE A 385 -23.92 0.88 -13.72
C ILE A 385 -23.17 2.09 -14.29
N PRO A 386 -23.86 3.20 -14.61
CA PRO A 386 -23.19 4.43 -15.03
C PRO A 386 -22.23 4.96 -13.96
N VAL A 387 -21.11 5.57 -14.38
CA VAL A 387 -20.15 6.21 -13.47
C VAL A 387 -20.81 7.31 -12.62
N SER A 388 -21.77 8.04 -13.19
CA SER A 388 -22.51 9.10 -12.49
C SER A 388 -23.41 8.60 -11.36
N ALA A 389 -23.78 7.31 -11.38
CA ALA A 389 -24.62 6.71 -10.35
C ALA A 389 -23.87 6.43 -9.05
N VAL A 390 -22.54 6.39 -9.13
CA VAL A 390 -21.65 6.07 -8.01
C VAL A 390 -21.21 7.34 -7.32
N LEU A 391 -21.31 7.32 -6.00
CA LEU A 391 -20.81 8.39 -5.16
C LEU A 391 -19.73 7.84 -4.23
N HIS A 392 -18.51 8.39 -4.35
CA HIS A 392 -17.33 7.89 -3.66
C HIS A 392 -17.12 8.61 -2.32
N THR A 393 -16.88 7.84 -1.25
CA THR A 393 -16.50 8.35 0.08
C THR A 393 -15.25 7.66 0.61
N GLY A 394 -14.10 8.27 0.34
CA GLY A 394 -12.81 7.67 0.68
C GLY A 394 -12.65 6.32 -0.03
N LYS A 395 -12.74 5.22 0.73
CA LYS A 395 -12.65 3.84 0.20
C LYS A 395 -13.99 3.21 -0.19
N ARG A 396 -15.12 3.82 0.17
CA ARG A 396 -16.47 3.26 -0.03
C ARG A 396 -17.12 3.84 -1.28
N SER A 397 -17.98 3.03 -1.89
CA SER A 397 -18.79 3.44 -3.03
C SER A 397 -20.25 3.20 -2.70
N ILE A 398 -21.04 4.28 -2.73
CA ILE A 398 -22.47 4.25 -2.39
C ILE A 398 -23.27 4.55 -3.66
N VAL A 399 -24.38 3.84 -3.81
CA VAL A 399 -25.37 4.06 -4.88
C VAL A 399 -26.75 4.14 -4.26
N TYR A 400 -27.66 4.91 -4.88
CA TYR A 400 -29.04 5.02 -4.45
C TYR A 400 -29.95 4.20 -5.36
N VAL A 401 -30.70 3.26 -4.79
CA VAL A 401 -31.63 2.38 -5.53
C VAL A 401 -33.07 2.83 -5.29
N GLU A 402 -33.82 3.02 -6.35
CA GLU A 402 -35.26 3.33 -6.30
C GLU A 402 -36.06 2.07 -5.96
N LYS A 403 -36.82 2.11 -4.86
CA LYS A 403 -37.68 0.99 -4.42
C LYS A 403 -38.89 0.85 -5.35
N PRO A 404 -39.15 -0.33 -5.93
CA PRO A 404 -40.31 -0.55 -6.79
C PRO A 404 -41.61 -0.58 -5.98
N ASN A 405 -42.72 -0.18 -6.61
CA ASN A 405 -44.10 -0.30 -6.09
C ASN A 405 -44.38 0.46 -4.78
N VAL A 406 -43.82 1.67 -4.62
CA VAL A 406 -44.11 2.59 -3.51
C VAL A 406 -44.92 3.78 -4.04
N GLU A 407 -45.92 4.27 -3.30
CA GLU A 407 -46.77 5.41 -3.71
C GLU A 407 -45.98 6.73 -3.91
N GLN A 408 -44.83 6.86 -3.27
CA GLN A 408 -43.92 8.01 -3.41
C GLN A 408 -42.52 7.52 -3.79
N PRO A 409 -41.80 8.23 -4.68
CA PRO A 409 -40.40 7.99 -4.97
C PRO A 409 -39.57 7.82 -3.71
N THR A 410 -39.08 6.61 -3.51
CA THR A 410 -38.30 6.23 -2.33
C THR A 410 -36.98 5.62 -2.78
N PHE A 411 -35.90 6.17 -2.25
CA PHE A 411 -34.52 5.81 -2.60
C PHE A 411 -33.81 5.21 -1.40
N ASP A 412 -33.06 4.15 -1.62
CA ASP A 412 -32.35 3.39 -0.60
C ASP A 412 -30.85 3.42 -0.91
N GLY A 413 -30.06 4.03 -0.02
CA GLY A 413 -28.61 4.10 -0.15
C GLY A 413 -27.96 2.77 0.20
N ARG A 414 -27.20 2.18 -0.74
CA ARG A 414 -26.48 0.92 -0.57
C ARG A 414 -25.01 1.08 -0.88
N GLU A 415 -24.16 0.44 -0.08
CA GLU A 415 -22.76 0.27 -0.41
C GLU A 415 -22.60 -0.84 -1.45
N VAL A 416 -21.75 -0.59 -2.44
CA VAL A 416 -21.47 -1.52 -3.53
C VAL A 416 -19.98 -1.74 -3.68
N LEU A 417 -19.63 -2.99 -3.99
CA LEU A 417 -18.27 -3.34 -4.35
C LEU A 417 -18.13 -3.22 -5.87
N LEU A 418 -17.31 -2.27 -6.30
CA LEU A 418 -17.09 -1.96 -7.69
C LEU A 418 -15.82 -2.64 -8.18
N GLY A 419 -15.94 -3.27 -9.35
CA GLY A 419 -14.82 -3.72 -10.14
C GLY A 419 -14.22 -2.59 -10.99
N PRO A 420 -13.33 -2.93 -11.93
CA PRO A 420 -12.62 -1.94 -12.73
C PRO A 420 -13.58 -1.15 -13.65
N ARG A 421 -13.26 0.13 -13.88
CA ARG A 421 -14.06 1.07 -14.69
C ARG A 421 -13.96 0.81 -16.18
N ALA A 422 -15.06 0.45 -16.83
CA ALA A 422 -15.14 0.25 -18.27
C ALA A 422 -15.81 1.48 -18.94
N GLY A 423 -14.99 2.44 -19.37
CA GLY A 423 -15.45 3.65 -20.06
C GLY A 423 -16.31 4.56 -19.18
N ASP A 424 -17.59 4.67 -19.53
CA ASP A 424 -18.62 5.45 -18.81
C ASP A 424 -19.39 4.63 -17.76
N LYS A 425 -19.00 3.36 -17.55
CA LYS A 425 -19.66 2.43 -16.63
C LYS A 425 -18.68 1.81 -15.63
N TYR A 426 -19.19 1.45 -14.46
CA TYR A 426 -18.52 0.57 -13.51
C TYR A 426 -19.09 -0.83 -13.58
N ILE A 427 -18.22 -1.83 -13.43
CA ILE A 427 -18.61 -3.21 -13.19
C ILE A 427 -18.95 -3.34 -11.70
N VAL A 428 -20.08 -3.98 -11.38
CA VAL A 428 -20.52 -4.20 -10.01
C VAL A 428 -20.27 -5.66 -9.64
N GLU A 429 -19.43 -5.90 -8.65
CA GLU A 429 -19.12 -7.24 -8.16
C GLU A 429 -20.11 -7.69 -7.07
N ALA A 430 -20.53 -6.77 -6.20
CA ALA A 430 -21.51 -7.04 -5.15
C ALA A 430 -22.33 -5.79 -4.75
N GLY A 431 -23.52 -6.03 -4.20
CA GLY A 431 -24.38 -4.99 -3.58
C GLY A 431 -25.64 -4.60 -4.38
N LEU A 432 -25.75 -5.01 -5.65
CA LEU A 432 -26.92 -4.76 -6.50
C LEU A 432 -27.47 -6.05 -7.13
N LYS A 433 -28.74 -6.01 -7.52
CA LYS A 433 -29.41 -7.06 -8.28
C LYS A 433 -29.79 -6.57 -9.68
N PRO A 434 -29.77 -7.46 -10.70
CA PRO A 434 -30.25 -7.11 -12.04
C PRO A 434 -31.72 -6.63 -12.00
N GLY A 435 -32.03 -5.61 -12.79
CA GLY A 435 -33.37 -5.03 -12.87
C GLY A 435 -33.71 -4.00 -11.79
N GLU A 436 -32.83 -3.78 -10.81
CA GLU A 436 -32.97 -2.65 -9.87
C GLU A 436 -32.75 -1.32 -10.60
N LYS A 437 -33.44 -0.26 -10.18
CA LYS A 437 -33.27 1.09 -10.76
C LYS A 437 -32.32 1.89 -9.90
N VAL A 438 -31.13 2.19 -10.41
CA VAL A 438 -30.14 3.02 -9.73
C VAL A 438 -30.26 4.48 -10.17
N VAL A 439 -30.08 5.41 -9.23
CA VAL A 439 -30.05 6.85 -9.53
C VAL A 439 -28.79 7.18 -10.31
N ALA A 440 -28.94 7.62 -11.56
CA ALA A 440 -27.83 7.98 -12.44
C ALA A 440 -27.46 9.46 -12.35
N GLU A 441 -28.43 10.34 -12.11
CA GLU A 441 -28.19 11.77 -11.86
C GLU A 441 -28.99 12.22 -10.62
N GLY A 442 -28.46 13.20 -9.88
CA GLY A 442 -29.13 13.74 -8.68
C GLY A 442 -28.90 12.94 -7.39
N GLY A 443 -28.04 11.91 -7.39
CA GLY A 443 -27.71 11.13 -6.19
C GLY A 443 -27.15 11.97 -5.04
N PHE A 444 -26.34 13.00 -5.34
CA PHE A 444 -25.81 13.93 -4.32
C PHE A 444 -26.91 14.75 -3.64
N VAL A 445 -28.01 15.05 -4.34
CA VAL A 445 -29.16 15.79 -3.76
C VAL A 445 -29.88 14.92 -2.74
N ILE A 446 -30.04 13.63 -3.04
CA ILE A 446 -30.62 12.64 -2.13
C ILE A 446 -29.73 12.50 -0.89
N ASP A 447 -28.42 12.38 -1.09
CA ASP A 447 -27.44 12.26 0.00
C ASP A 447 -27.43 13.52 0.90
N SER A 448 -27.41 14.70 0.29
CA SER A 448 -27.47 15.98 1.02
C SER A 448 -28.77 16.11 1.82
N ALA A 449 -29.89 15.63 1.29
CA ALA A 449 -31.17 15.64 1.99
C ALA A 449 -31.17 14.70 3.20
N LEU A 450 -30.57 13.50 3.08
CA LEU A 450 -30.35 12.59 4.20
C LEU A 450 -29.45 13.22 5.28
N GLN A 451 -28.37 13.89 4.87
CA GLN A 451 -27.48 14.59 5.79
C GLN A 451 -28.21 15.70 6.57
N ILE A 452 -29.08 16.48 5.90
CA ILE A 452 -29.89 17.52 6.54
C ILE A 452 -30.88 16.92 7.54
N GLN A 453 -31.42 15.74 7.25
CA GLN A 453 -32.30 14.99 8.15
C GLN A 453 -31.56 14.27 9.28
N ALA A 454 -30.24 14.47 9.42
CA ALA A 454 -29.38 13.74 10.35
C ALA A 454 -29.50 12.21 10.21
N LYS A 455 -29.81 11.74 9.00
CA LYS A 455 -29.83 10.34 8.61
C LYS A 455 -28.47 9.92 8.05
N THR A 456 -28.29 8.61 7.92
CA THR A 456 -27.05 8.05 7.41
C THR A 456 -26.80 8.51 5.96
N SER A 457 -25.66 9.16 5.74
CA SER A 457 -25.23 9.78 4.47
C SER A 457 -23.73 9.57 4.27
N MET A 458 -23.18 10.15 3.20
CA MET A 458 -21.73 10.07 2.90
C MET A 458 -20.83 10.66 3.97
N MET A 459 -21.24 11.79 4.51
CA MET A 459 -20.48 12.58 5.49
C MET A 459 -20.91 12.27 6.93
N LEU A 460 -22.09 11.65 7.10
CA LEU A 460 -22.63 11.19 8.37
C LEU A 460 -22.84 9.67 8.27
N PRO A 461 -21.78 8.86 8.40
CA PRO A 461 -21.96 7.41 8.47
C PRO A 461 -22.89 7.07 9.64
N GLY A 462 -23.76 6.09 9.44
CA GLY A 462 -24.73 5.68 10.45
C GLY A 462 -24.00 5.11 11.64
N GLU A 463 -24.59 5.32 12.82
CA GLU A 463 -24.17 4.65 14.06
C GLU A 463 -24.11 3.12 13.82
N GLU A 464 -24.90 2.56 12.90
CA GLU A 464 -24.90 1.12 12.57
C GLU A 464 -23.77 0.59 11.64
N GLU A 465 -22.90 1.43 11.04
CA GLU A 465 -21.92 0.91 10.06
C GLU A 465 -20.45 1.24 10.34
N GLY A 466 -20.17 2.19 11.22
CA GLY A 466 -18.87 2.25 11.90
C GLY A 466 -18.78 1.29 13.09
N ASP A 467 -19.94 0.91 13.64
CA ASP A 467 -20.06 0.25 14.95
C ASP A 467 -20.44 -1.24 14.87
N ARG A 468 -20.53 -1.84 13.68
CA ARG A 468 -20.50 -3.31 13.55
C ARG A 468 -19.11 -3.91 13.73
N LEU A 469 -18.09 -3.06 13.87
CA LEU A 469 -16.71 -3.47 14.08
C LEU A 469 -16.26 -3.44 15.53
N PHE A 470 -17.09 -2.95 16.46
CA PHE A 470 -16.77 -2.94 17.89
C PHE A 470 -18.05 -3.19 18.70
N PRO A 471 -17.97 -3.93 19.81
CA PRO A 471 -19.10 -4.12 20.70
C PRO A 471 -19.55 -2.77 21.27
N GLU A 472 -20.85 -2.48 21.23
CA GLU A 472 -21.49 -1.24 21.74
C GLU A 472 -21.18 -0.96 23.24
N SER A 473 -20.66 -1.96 23.95
CA SER A 473 -20.17 -1.88 25.32
C SER A 473 -18.83 -2.61 25.41
N PRO A 474 -17.84 -2.09 26.17
CA PRO A 474 -16.62 -2.83 26.49
C PRO A 474 -16.96 -4.21 27.02
N ALA A 475 -16.22 -5.23 26.55
CA ALA A 475 -16.42 -6.57 27.05
C ALA A 475 -16.05 -6.63 28.55
N PRO A 476 -16.82 -7.36 29.38
CA PRO A 476 -16.49 -7.50 30.79
C PRO A 476 -15.11 -8.16 30.98
N ASP A 477 -14.36 -7.74 32.01
CA ASP A 477 -13.04 -8.31 32.36
C ASP A 477 -13.07 -9.84 32.47
N GLU A 478 -14.18 -10.40 32.95
CA GLU A 478 -14.38 -11.86 33.07
C GLU A 478 -14.39 -12.56 31.71
N PHE A 479 -14.99 -11.95 30.69
CA PHE A 479 -14.98 -12.46 29.32
C PHE A 479 -13.58 -12.28 28.69
N LEU A 480 -12.95 -11.13 28.93
CA LEU A 480 -11.62 -10.84 28.40
C LEU A 480 -10.54 -11.76 28.98
N SER A 481 -10.69 -12.20 30.22
CA SER A 481 -9.81 -13.22 30.82
C SER A 481 -9.90 -14.57 30.10
N GLU A 482 -11.10 -14.96 29.64
CA GLU A 482 -11.31 -16.18 28.86
C GLU A 482 -10.70 -16.06 27.45
N THR A 483 -10.90 -14.92 26.77
CA THR A 483 -10.29 -14.66 25.45
C THR A 483 -8.77 -14.47 25.52
N ASP A 484 -8.23 -13.94 26.61
CA ASP A 484 -6.78 -13.93 26.87
C ASP A 484 -6.23 -15.36 26.99
N GLY A 485 -7.02 -16.28 27.54
CA GLY A 485 -6.72 -17.71 27.55
C GLY A 485 -6.58 -18.29 26.14
N LEU A 486 -7.41 -17.84 25.19
CA LEU A 486 -7.32 -18.18 23.76
C LEU A 486 -6.08 -17.58 23.12
N LEU A 487 -5.80 -16.30 23.37
CA LEU A 487 -4.62 -15.62 22.84
C LEU A 487 -3.33 -16.30 23.28
N LYS A 488 -3.23 -16.71 24.55
CA LYS A 488 -2.08 -17.48 25.05
C LYS A 488 -1.89 -18.80 24.30
N SER A 489 -2.97 -19.49 23.95
CA SER A 489 -2.91 -20.71 23.14
C SER A 489 -2.55 -20.41 21.68
N TYR A 490 -3.00 -19.29 21.12
CA TYR A 490 -2.58 -18.83 19.79
C TYR A 490 -1.07 -18.53 19.75
N PHE A 491 -0.52 -17.82 20.73
CA PHE A 491 0.91 -17.55 20.81
C PHE A 491 1.72 -18.85 20.94
N ALA A 492 1.22 -19.85 21.66
CA ALA A 492 1.86 -21.16 21.71
C ALA A 492 1.91 -21.87 20.34
N ILE A 493 0.89 -21.68 19.47
CA ILE A 493 0.92 -22.17 18.08
C ILE A 493 2.00 -21.41 17.29
N GLN A 494 2.00 -20.09 17.37
CA GLN A 494 2.98 -19.22 16.70
C GLN A 494 4.42 -19.57 17.09
N ASP A 495 4.71 -19.67 18.39
CA ASP A 495 6.01 -20.05 18.94
C ASP A 495 6.44 -21.44 18.45
N SER A 496 5.51 -22.39 18.41
CA SER A 496 5.78 -23.76 17.95
C SER A 496 6.12 -23.79 16.46
N LEU A 497 5.45 -22.98 15.63
CA LEU A 497 5.75 -22.84 14.21
C LEU A 497 7.07 -22.11 13.95
N ALA A 498 7.38 -21.10 14.76
CA ALA A 498 8.67 -20.42 14.75
C ALA A 498 9.82 -21.39 15.13
N GLY A 499 9.54 -22.35 16.02
CA GLY A 499 10.44 -23.45 16.39
C GLY A 499 10.42 -24.68 15.48
N ASP A 500 9.81 -24.61 14.29
CA ASP A 500 9.69 -25.71 13.31
C ASP A 500 9.05 -27.01 13.88
N SER A 501 8.20 -26.91 14.90
CA SER A 501 7.62 -28.06 15.61
C SER A 501 6.12 -28.22 15.31
N LEU A 502 5.79 -29.06 14.33
CA LEU A 502 4.40 -29.34 13.95
C LEU A 502 3.61 -30.06 15.07
N GLU A 503 4.22 -31.00 15.80
CA GLU A 503 3.55 -31.73 16.88
C GLU A 503 3.09 -30.78 17.99
N LYS A 504 3.98 -29.91 18.48
CA LYS A 504 3.66 -28.89 19.49
C LYS A 504 2.64 -27.87 18.98
N ALA A 505 2.73 -27.49 17.70
CA ALA A 505 1.76 -26.58 17.09
C ALA A 505 0.35 -27.20 17.05
N LYS A 506 0.24 -28.52 16.81
CA LYS A 506 -1.03 -29.25 16.86
C LYS A 506 -1.58 -29.35 18.28
N GLU A 507 -0.74 -29.69 19.27
CA GLU A 507 -1.14 -29.71 20.68
C GLU A 507 -1.65 -28.34 21.14
N ALA A 508 -0.98 -27.26 20.75
CA ALA A 508 -1.42 -25.90 21.04
C ALA A 508 -2.74 -25.54 20.32
N ALA A 509 -2.95 -26.03 19.10
CA ALA A 509 -4.20 -25.87 18.35
C ALA A 509 -5.36 -26.68 18.97
N ASP A 510 -5.09 -27.85 19.55
CA ASP A 510 -6.06 -28.63 20.33
C ASP A 510 -6.48 -27.85 21.59
N GLN A 511 -5.52 -27.27 22.31
CA GLN A 511 -5.80 -26.42 23.48
C GLN A 511 -6.57 -25.16 23.10
N PHE A 512 -6.27 -24.55 21.95
CA PHE A 512 -7.04 -23.41 21.44
C PHE A 512 -8.49 -23.80 21.15
N ALA A 513 -8.72 -24.96 20.52
CA ALA A 513 -10.06 -25.45 20.21
C ALA A 513 -10.88 -25.76 21.49
N GLU A 514 -10.26 -26.39 22.49
CA GLU A 514 -10.90 -26.70 23.76
C GLU A 514 -11.31 -25.43 24.52
N LYS A 515 -10.40 -24.46 24.63
CA LYS A 515 -10.68 -23.18 25.27
C LYS A 515 -11.75 -22.38 24.53
N LEU A 516 -11.82 -22.49 23.19
CA LEU A 516 -12.79 -21.75 22.38
C LEU A 516 -14.23 -22.20 22.69
N GLN A 517 -14.41 -23.49 22.99
CA GLN A 517 -15.70 -24.03 23.42
C GLN A 517 -16.06 -23.66 24.86
N GLY A 518 -15.08 -23.26 25.66
CA GLY A 518 -15.23 -22.89 27.07
C GLY A 518 -15.58 -21.42 27.31
N VAL A 519 -15.56 -20.56 26.29
CA VAL A 519 -15.89 -19.14 26.43
C VAL A 519 -17.41 -18.96 26.56
N ASP A 520 -17.85 -18.31 27.64
CA ASP A 520 -19.28 -18.12 27.93
C ASP A 520 -19.81 -16.83 27.30
N ASP A 521 -20.55 -16.99 26.20
CA ASP A 521 -21.16 -15.92 25.41
C ASP A 521 -22.28 -15.17 26.14
N LYS A 522 -22.88 -15.78 27.17
CA LYS A 522 -23.97 -15.18 27.97
C LYS A 522 -23.52 -14.02 28.84
N LYS A 523 -22.20 -13.84 28.99
CA LYS A 523 -21.60 -12.73 29.73
C LYS A 523 -21.56 -11.44 28.92
N LEU A 524 -21.76 -11.53 27.60
CA LEU A 524 -21.76 -10.39 26.69
C LEU A 524 -23.13 -9.73 26.60
N ALA A 525 -23.14 -8.43 26.29
CA ALA A 525 -24.37 -7.74 25.88
C ALA A 525 -24.99 -8.43 24.64
N PRO A 526 -26.32 -8.38 24.44
CA PRO A 526 -26.97 -9.09 23.32
C PRO A 526 -26.40 -8.76 21.93
N SER A 527 -25.98 -7.51 21.70
CA SER A 527 -25.32 -7.08 20.46
C SER A 527 -23.93 -7.71 20.31
N SER A 528 -23.11 -7.68 21.38
CA SER A 528 -21.77 -8.27 21.41
C SER A 528 -21.78 -9.81 21.34
N ALA A 529 -22.81 -10.45 21.88
CA ALA A 529 -22.98 -11.92 21.86
C ALA A 529 -23.18 -12.46 20.44
N VAL A 530 -23.96 -11.76 19.60
CA VAL A 530 -24.16 -12.12 18.18
C VAL A 530 -22.83 -12.02 17.40
N VAL A 531 -22.03 -11.00 17.70
CA VAL A 531 -20.70 -10.83 17.09
C VAL A 531 -19.75 -11.95 17.50
N TRP A 532 -19.80 -12.37 18.77
CA TRP A 532 -19.02 -13.50 19.26
C TRP A 532 -19.47 -14.85 18.66
N GLU A 533 -20.77 -15.06 18.46
CA GLU A 533 -21.30 -16.28 17.86
C GLU A 533 -20.79 -16.49 16.42
N ASP A 534 -20.80 -15.45 15.57
CA ASP A 534 -20.21 -15.51 14.23
C ASP A 534 -18.69 -15.77 14.28
N LEU A 535 -17.99 -15.01 15.11
CA LEU A 535 -16.53 -15.08 15.19
C LEU A 535 -16.04 -16.42 15.73
N SER A 536 -16.66 -16.92 16.80
CA SER A 536 -16.35 -18.22 17.39
C SER A 536 -16.62 -19.37 16.41
N GLY A 537 -17.69 -19.29 15.60
CA GLY A 537 -17.96 -20.24 14.53
C GLY A 537 -16.85 -20.29 13.47
N ARG A 538 -16.40 -19.12 13.00
CA ARG A 538 -15.31 -18.98 12.03
C ARG A 538 -13.97 -19.44 12.60
N LEU A 539 -13.66 -19.07 13.85
CA LEU A 539 -12.47 -19.53 14.57
C LEU A 539 -12.45 -21.05 14.70
N ASN A 540 -13.57 -21.67 15.06
CA ASN A 540 -13.66 -23.11 15.23
C ASN A 540 -13.42 -23.86 13.91
N GLU A 541 -13.98 -23.39 12.79
CA GLU A 541 -13.71 -24.00 11.48
C GLU A 541 -12.25 -23.82 11.05
N SER A 542 -11.67 -22.64 11.27
CA SER A 542 -10.25 -22.38 10.96
C SER A 542 -9.31 -23.31 11.74
N VAL A 543 -9.55 -23.48 13.04
CA VAL A 543 -8.73 -24.33 13.90
C VAL A 543 -8.89 -25.80 13.52
N LYS A 544 -10.11 -26.23 13.18
CA LYS A 544 -10.40 -27.58 12.69
C LYS A 544 -9.64 -27.90 11.39
N VAL A 545 -9.57 -26.95 10.45
CA VAL A 545 -8.78 -27.10 9.22
C VAL A 545 -7.29 -27.25 9.55
N ILE A 546 -6.74 -26.39 10.39
CA ILE A 546 -5.33 -26.40 10.77
C ILE A 546 -4.92 -27.72 11.45
N ARG A 547 -5.76 -28.24 12.36
CA ARG A 547 -5.53 -29.50 13.09
C ARG A 547 -5.49 -30.72 12.17
N ALA A 548 -6.20 -30.69 11.04
CA ALA A 548 -6.26 -31.80 10.08
C ALA A 548 -5.02 -31.91 9.18
N LEU A 549 -4.14 -30.90 9.14
CA LEU A 549 -2.99 -30.87 8.25
C LEU A 549 -1.83 -31.71 8.78
N GLU A 550 -1.25 -32.56 7.96
CA GLU A 550 -0.13 -33.44 8.34
C GLU A 550 1.26 -32.86 8.02
N GLU A 551 1.30 -31.75 7.28
CA GLU A 551 2.54 -31.08 6.85
C GLU A 551 2.65 -29.66 7.39
N ILE A 552 3.87 -29.21 7.70
CA ILE A 552 4.14 -27.91 8.33
C ILE A 552 3.90 -26.71 7.40
N GLU A 553 4.22 -26.83 6.10
CA GLU A 553 4.06 -25.73 5.14
C GLU A 553 2.57 -25.39 4.87
N PRO A 554 1.68 -26.38 4.60
CA PRO A 554 0.24 -26.13 4.57
C PRO A 554 -0.32 -25.58 5.89
N PHE A 555 0.23 -26.03 7.03
CA PHE A 555 -0.16 -25.53 8.35
C PHE A 555 0.17 -24.05 8.49
N ARG A 556 1.38 -23.62 8.12
CA ARG A 556 1.80 -22.21 8.11
C ARG A 556 0.90 -21.33 7.25
N LYS A 557 0.51 -21.82 6.08
CA LYS A 557 -0.41 -21.10 5.19
C LYS A 557 -1.81 -20.96 5.78
N SER A 558 -2.31 -22.01 6.42
CA SER A 558 -3.64 -21.99 7.06
C SER A 558 -3.63 -21.18 8.36
N PHE A 559 -2.49 -21.12 9.05
CA PHE A 559 -2.28 -20.31 10.25
C PHE A 559 -2.51 -18.81 9.99
N GLN A 560 -2.16 -18.29 8.80
CA GLN A 560 -2.49 -16.92 8.41
C GLN A 560 -4.01 -16.63 8.50
N GLY A 561 -4.85 -17.60 8.11
CA GLY A 561 -6.31 -17.47 8.24
C GLY A 561 -6.76 -17.37 9.69
N LEU A 562 -6.17 -18.16 10.58
CA LEU A 562 -6.42 -18.08 12.01
C LEU A 562 -5.96 -16.73 12.59
N THR A 563 -4.78 -16.24 12.18
CA THR A 563 -4.28 -14.92 12.58
C THR A 563 -5.29 -13.82 12.29
N LEU A 564 -5.86 -13.78 11.09
CA LEU A 564 -6.79 -12.71 10.71
C LEU A 564 -8.05 -12.72 11.58
N LEU A 565 -8.53 -13.90 11.98
CA LEU A 565 -9.68 -14.04 12.88
C LEU A 565 -9.34 -13.66 14.33
N VAL A 566 -8.13 -13.99 14.78
CA VAL A 566 -7.66 -13.62 16.13
C VAL A 566 -7.37 -12.12 16.21
N ASP A 567 -6.83 -11.51 15.15
CA ASP A 567 -6.67 -10.06 15.02
C ASP A 567 -8.04 -9.35 15.10
N GLU A 568 -9.03 -9.86 14.36
CA GLU A 568 -10.43 -9.39 14.43
C GLU A 568 -10.99 -9.52 15.86
N MET A 569 -10.70 -10.61 16.57
CA MET A 569 -11.11 -10.81 17.97
C MET A 569 -10.49 -9.79 18.91
N VAL A 570 -9.17 -9.59 18.84
CA VAL A 570 -8.42 -8.67 19.71
C VAL A 570 -8.88 -7.25 19.50
N ARG A 571 -9.03 -6.81 18.24
CA ARG A 571 -9.51 -5.47 17.92
C ARG A 571 -10.92 -5.24 18.43
N ARG A 572 -11.80 -6.25 18.29
CA ARG A 572 -13.20 -6.13 18.70
C ARG A 572 -13.36 -6.09 20.21
N PHE A 573 -12.83 -7.06 20.92
CA PHE A 573 -13.12 -7.22 22.34
C PHE A 573 -12.06 -6.58 23.24
N GLY A 574 -10.81 -6.50 22.80
CA GLY A 574 -9.67 -6.05 23.59
C GLY A 574 -8.99 -7.19 24.34
N THR A 575 -8.13 -6.84 25.29
CA THR A 575 -7.35 -7.76 26.14
C THR A 575 -7.20 -7.19 27.55
N VAL A 576 -7.06 -8.02 28.58
CA VAL A 576 -6.84 -7.55 29.96
C VAL A 576 -5.41 -7.80 30.45
N SER A 577 -4.77 -8.87 29.98
CA SER A 577 -3.50 -9.38 30.54
C SER A 577 -2.40 -9.64 29.51
N VAL A 578 -2.65 -9.40 28.21
CA VAL A 578 -1.70 -9.75 27.17
C VAL A 578 -1.55 -8.62 26.15
N PRO A 579 -0.37 -7.98 26.03
CA PRO A 579 -0.10 -7.07 24.94
C PRO A 579 -0.09 -7.84 23.63
N VAL A 580 -0.51 -7.20 22.55
CA VAL A 580 -0.59 -7.83 21.23
C VAL A 580 0.04 -6.90 20.21
N TYR A 581 1.13 -7.36 19.62
CA TYR A 581 1.82 -6.70 18.53
C TYR A 581 1.51 -7.41 17.22
N SER A 582 1.23 -6.63 16.17
CA SER A 582 1.13 -7.10 14.80
C SER A 582 2.50 -7.07 14.15
N HIS A 583 2.86 -8.17 13.51
CA HIS A 583 4.11 -8.35 12.78
C HIS A 583 3.84 -8.71 11.33
N TYR A 584 4.69 -8.26 10.41
CA TYR A 584 4.53 -8.50 8.97
C TYR A 584 5.81 -9.01 8.32
N CYS A 585 5.67 -9.99 7.42
CA CYS A 585 6.75 -10.54 6.61
C CYS A 585 6.41 -10.40 5.12
N PRO A 586 7.09 -9.54 4.36
CA PRO A 586 6.78 -9.31 2.94
C PRO A 586 7.09 -10.51 2.03
N MET A 587 8.00 -11.40 2.46
CA MET A 587 8.43 -12.56 1.67
C MET A 587 7.54 -13.80 1.86
N ALA A 588 6.62 -13.79 2.83
CA ALA A 588 5.75 -14.93 3.07
C ALA A 588 4.84 -15.21 1.86
N PHE A 589 4.55 -16.49 1.64
CA PHE A 589 3.58 -16.99 0.65
C PHE A 589 3.84 -16.51 -0.80
N ASP A 590 5.06 -16.71 -1.31
CA ASP A 590 5.48 -16.29 -2.65
C ASP A 590 5.47 -14.75 -2.84
N ASN A 591 6.02 -14.02 -1.86
CA ASN A 591 6.06 -12.54 -1.81
C ASN A 591 4.67 -11.86 -1.80
N LYS A 592 3.65 -12.56 -1.31
CA LYS A 592 2.31 -11.98 -1.11
C LYS A 592 2.17 -11.27 0.23
N GLY A 593 3.11 -11.49 1.14
CA GLY A 593 3.08 -10.94 2.49
C GLY A 593 2.26 -11.81 3.44
N GLY A 594 2.65 -11.81 4.71
CA GLY A 594 1.96 -12.53 5.78
C GLY A 594 2.09 -11.78 7.10
N THR A 595 1.01 -11.75 7.87
CA THR A 595 0.92 -11.06 9.17
C THR A 595 0.75 -12.09 10.27
N TRP A 596 1.32 -11.86 11.45
CA TRP A 596 1.09 -12.68 12.65
C TRP A 596 1.09 -11.82 13.90
N LEU A 597 0.58 -12.36 15.02
CA LEU A 597 0.53 -11.66 16.30
C LEU A 597 1.55 -12.24 17.28
N GLN A 598 2.16 -11.40 18.11
CA GLN A 598 3.03 -11.81 19.22
C GLN A 598 2.81 -10.95 20.47
N PRO A 599 3.18 -11.44 21.67
CA PRO A 599 3.11 -10.67 22.90
C PRO A 599 4.25 -9.65 23.07
N ASP A 600 5.20 -9.62 22.15
CA ASP A 600 6.37 -8.75 22.21
C ASP A 600 6.83 -8.33 20.81
N GLU A 601 7.77 -7.38 20.76
CA GLU A 601 8.42 -6.91 19.53
C GLU A 601 9.54 -7.86 19.04
N ASP A 602 9.89 -8.89 19.81
CA ASP A 602 10.96 -9.81 19.45
C ASP A 602 10.48 -10.74 18.32
N LEU A 603 10.76 -10.35 17.06
CA LEU A 603 10.36 -11.07 15.85
C LEU A 603 10.65 -12.57 15.95
N LEU A 604 9.61 -13.40 15.97
CA LEU A 604 9.67 -14.87 15.88
C LEU A 604 8.79 -15.31 14.72
N ASN A 605 9.37 -15.35 13.52
CA ASN A 605 8.65 -15.58 12.29
C ASN A 605 8.10 -17.03 12.20
N PRO A 606 6.76 -17.23 12.23
CA PRO A 606 6.15 -18.56 12.19
C PRO A 606 6.15 -19.17 10.78
N TYR A 607 6.35 -18.38 9.73
CA TYR A 607 6.28 -18.79 8.32
C TYR A 607 7.59 -19.39 7.81
N PHE A 608 8.73 -18.93 8.31
CA PHE A 608 10.05 -19.42 7.90
C PHE A 608 10.79 -20.17 9.02
N GLY A 609 10.25 -20.17 10.24
CA GLY A 609 10.80 -20.90 11.37
C GLY A 609 12.24 -20.52 11.69
N SER A 610 13.07 -21.51 12.01
CA SER A 610 14.48 -21.30 12.36
C SER A 610 15.33 -20.73 11.21
N THR A 611 14.89 -20.86 9.95
CA THR A 611 15.63 -20.38 8.77
C THR A 611 15.71 -18.86 8.73
N MET A 612 14.63 -18.17 9.10
CA MET A 612 14.55 -16.71 9.08
C MET A 612 13.77 -16.17 10.29
N LEU A 613 14.13 -16.66 11.48
CA LEU A 613 13.38 -16.43 12.72
C LEU A 613 13.16 -14.94 13.04
N ARG A 614 14.13 -14.09 12.72
CA ARG A 614 14.11 -12.64 12.99
C ARG A 614 13.71 -11.78 11.78
N CYS A 615 13.20 -12.39 10.72
CA CYS A 615 12.81 -11.68 9.50
C CYS A 615 11.36 -11.18 9.59
N GLY A 616 11.17 -9.89 9.38
CA GLY A 616 9.87 -9.21 9.40
C GLY A 616 10.02 -7.82 10.01
N GLU A 617 8.89 -7.15 10.19
CA GLU A 617 8.80 -5.86 10.88
C GLU A 617 7.58 -5.83 11.81
N VAL A 618 7.70 -5.13 12.93
CA VAL A 618 6.57 -4.80 13.78
C VAL A 618 5.77 -3.70 13.08
N THR A 619 4.49 -3.93 12.82
CA THR A 619 3.65 -2.94 12.14
C THR A 619 2.98 -1.99 13.12
N GLU A 620 2.40 -2.54 14.19
CA GLU A 620 1.69 -1.77 15.22
C GLU A 620 1.45 -2.61 16.48
N GLN A 621 1.23 -1.93 17.60
CA GLN A 621 0.67 -2.53 18.81
C GLN A 621 -0.86 -2.44 18.75
N ILE A 622 -1.52 -3.59 18.71
CA ILE A 622 -2.98 -3.70 18.56
C ILE A 622 -3.68 -3.52 19.91
N ALA A 623 -3.12 -4.10 20.96
CA ALA A 623 -3.70 -4.05 22.30
C ALA A 623 -2.61 -3.95 23.37
N SER A 624 -2.91 -3.20 24.42
CA SER A 624 -2.11 -3.08 25.63
C SER A 624 -2.95 -3.55 26.83
N PRO A 625 -2.37 -4.28 27.79
CA PRO A 625 -3.03 -4.56 29.05
C PRO A 625 -3.37 -3.24 29.76
N GLY A 626 -4.53 -3.16 30.39
CA GLY A 626 -4.83 -2.07 31.32
C GLY A 626 -3.90 -2.11 32.54
N VAL A 627 -3.96 -1.07 33.39
CA VAL A 627 -3.19 -1.04 34.65
C VAL A 627 -3.65 -2.19 35.55
N ILE A 628 -2.72 -3.06 35.94
CA ILE A 628 -2.98 -4.17 36.85
C ILE A 628 -2.68 -3.70 38.28
N GLU A 629 -3.71 -3.67 39.12
CA GLU A 629 -3.54 -3.37 40.54
C GLU A 629 -2.71 -4.48 41.22
N LEU A 630 -1.68 -4.08 41.94
CA LEU A 630 -0.77 -4.97 42.64
C LEU A 630 -1.05 -5.00 44.15
N THR A 631 -0.74 -6.11 44.79
CA THR A 631 -0.60 -6.19 46.24
C THR A 631 0.65 -5.45 46.71
N ALA A 632 0.76 -5.19 48.03
CA ALA A 632 1.93 -4.52 48.60
C ALA A 632 3.25 -5.30 48.35
N GLU A 633 3.21 -6.63 48.43
CA GLU A 633 4.37 -7.50 48.17
C GLU A 633 4.78 -7.46 46.69
N GLU A 634 3.82 -7.48 45.76
CA GLU A 634 4.11 -7.37 44.33
C GLU A 634 4.63 -5.98 43.95
N THR A 635 4.08 -4.93 44.57
CA THR A 635 4.51 -3.54 44.35
C THR A 635 5.94 -3.32 44.79
N GLU A 636 6.35 -3.92 45.91
CA GLU A 636 7.73 -3.87 46.41
C GLU A 636 8.72 -4.45 45.38
N VAL A 637 8.40 -5.61 44.81
CA VAL A 637 9.24 -6.26 43.79
C VAL A 637 9.34 -5.45 42.50
N VAL A 638 8.24 -4.82 42.07
CA VAL A 638 8.26 -3.91 40.89
C VAL A 638 9.07 -2.66 41.19
N SER A 639 8.98 -2.11 42.41
CA SER A 639 9.79 -0.97 42.83
C SER A 639 11.28 -1.29 42.81
N GLU A 640 11.69 -2.44 43.37
CA GLU A 640 13.09 -2.88 43.34
C GLU A 640 13.62 -3.05 41.90
N LEU A 641 12.76 -3.54 41.00
CA LEU A 641 13.09 -3.72 39.59
C LEU A 641 13.31 -2.38 38.88
N VAL A 642 12.47 -1.39 39.16
CA VAL A 642 12.60 0.00 38.64
C VAL A 642 13.85 0.68 39.20
N ASP A 643 14.17 0.50 40.48
CA ASP A 643 15.37 1.05 41.10
C ASP A 643 16.66 0.43 40.53
N GLY A 644 16.64 -0.88 40.27
CA GLY A 644 17.71 -1.58 39.57
C GLY A 644 17.92 -1.03 38.17
N TYR A 645 16.82 -0.79 37.43
CA TYR A 645 16.86 -0.18 36.11
C TYR A 645 17.46 1.23 36.14
N PHE A 646 17.04 2.10 37.07
CA PHE A 646 17.57 3.46 37.16
C PHE A 646 19.05 3.49 37.53
N SER A 647 19.52 2.53 38.35
CA SER A 647 20.94 2.38 38.66
C SER A 647 21.75 2.08 37.39
N LEU A 648 21.21 1.20 36.52
CA LEU A 648 21.82 0.88 35.23
C LEU A 648 21.77 2.05 34.24
N GLN A 649 20.62 2.71 34.11
CA GLN A 649 20.42 3.88 33.25
C GLN A 649 21.39 5.01 33.61
N LYS A 650 21.53 5.33 34.90
CA LYS A 650 22.49 6.34 35.39
C LYS A 650 23.94 5.95 35.14
N ALA A 651 24.29 4.67 35.23
CA ALA A 651 25.64 4.21 34.91
C ALA A 651 25.99 4.40 33.43
N LEU A 652 25.04 4.12 32.53
CA LEU A 652 25.19 4.32 31.08
C LEU A 652 25.22 5.80 30.69
N ALA A 653 24.42 6.64 31.37
CA ALA A 653 24.42 8.09 31.20
C ALA A 653 25.78 8.71 31.64
N ASN A 654 26.43 8.13 32.65
CA ASN A 654 27.74 8.56 33.14
C ASN A 654 28.95 7.91 32.43
N ASP A 655 28.73 7.27 31.28
CA ASP A 655 29.77 6.56 30.53
C ASP A 655 30.53 5.47 31.33
N SER A 656 29.93 4.90 32.36
CA SER A 656 30.59 3.95 33.27
C SER A 656 30.23 2.50 32.94
N ALA A 657 31.05 1.84 32.13
CA ALA A 657 30.84 0.45 31.72
C ALA A 657 30.88 -0.55 32.91
N GLU A 658 31.78 -0.34 33.88
CA GLU A 658 31.92 -1.21 35.06
C GLU A 658 30.72 -1.10 36.01
N ASN A 659 30.23 0.13 36.22
CA ASN A 659 29.02 0.35 37.02
C ASN A 659 27.78 -0.19 36.30
N ALA A 660 27.72 -0.09 34.97
CA ALA A 660 26.64 -0.67 34.18
C ALA A 660 26.64 -2.21 34.25
N GLN A 661 27.80 -2.86 34.15
CA GLN A 661 27.92 -4.31 34.38
C GLN A 661 27.46 -4.70 35.77
N SER A 662 27.89 -3.95 36.80
CA SER A 662 27.56 -4.24 38.19
C SER A 662 26.06 -4.07 38.47
N ALA A 663 25.45 -3.01 37.94
CA ALA A 663 24.01 -2.77 38.03
C ALA A 663 23.20 -3.87 37.32
N ALA A 664 23.62 -4.27 36.11
CA ALA A 664 22.97 -5.35 35.37
C ALA A 664 23.08 -6.71 36.09
N LYS A 665 24.22 -7.02 36.73
CA LYS A 665 24.36 -8.22 37.59
C LYS A 665 23.43 -8.16 38.81
N GLY A 666 23.28 -6.98 39.41
CA GLY A 666 22.37 -6.74 40.52
C GLY A 666 20.90 -6.90 40.15
N MET A 667 20.52 -6.63 38.90
CA MET A 667 19.15 -6.82 38.41
C MET A 667 18.75 -8.29 38.21
N LEU A 668 19.68 -9.20 37.90
CA LEU A 668 19.37 -10.61 37.63
C LEU A 668 18.58 -11.34 38.74
N PRO A 669 18.95 -11.23 40.04
CA PRO A 669 18.14 -11.81 41.11
C PRO A 669 16.76 -11.13 41.22
N ILE A 670 16.68 -9.80 41.06
CA ILE A 670 15.42 -9.05 41.12
C ILE A 670 14.46 -9.48 40.00
N VAL A 671 14.97 -9.67 38.77
CA VAL A 671 14.17 -10.19 37.64
C VAL A 671 13.65 -11.60 37.92
N SER A 672 14.44 -12.42 38.63
CA SER A 672 14.03 -13.78 39.01
C SER A 672 12.93 -13.76 40.08
N ASP A 673 13.02 -12.84 41.04
CA ASP A 673 11.98 -12.62 42.05
C ASP A 673 10.71 -12.01 41.45
N PHE A 674 10.83 -11.07 40.51
CA PHE A 674 9.72 -10.55 39.71
C PHE A 674 8.95 -11.67 39.00
N ALA A 675 9.67 -12.58 38.31
CA ALA A 675 9.06 -13.73 37.67
C ALA A 675 8.37 -14.67 38.67
N ARG A 676 8.97 -14.89 39.84
CA ARG A 676 8.46 -15.80 40.87
C ARG A 676 7.21 -15.24 41.57
N THR A 677 7.21 -13.97 41.93
CA THR A 677 6.14 -13.31 42.69
C THR A 677 4.96 -12.98 41.78
N LEU A 678 5.17 -12.19 40.72
CA LEU A 678 4.09 -11.85 39.79
C LEU A 678 3.66 -13.05 38.93
N GLY A 679 4.50 -14.09 38.82
CA GLY A 679 4.15 -15.37 38.20
C GLY A 679 3.02 -16.12 38.91
N GLN A 680 2.70 -15.77 40.16
CA GLN A 680 1.60 -16.37 40.92
C GLN A 680 0.26 -15.60 40.75
N ASN A 681 0.30 -14.40 40.17
CA ASN A 681 -0.86 -13.57 39.94
C ASN A 681 -1.55 -13.96 38.63
N GLU A 682 -2.83 -14.29 38.65
CA GLU A 682 -3.54 -14.76 37.45
C GLU A 682 -3.53 -13.74 36.30
N LYS A 683 -3.59 -12.43 36.62
CA LYS A 683 -3.56 -11.35 35.64
C LYS A 683 -2.14 -10.98 35.20
N ALA A 684 -1.16 -11.00 36.11
CA ALA A 684 0.21 -10.58 35.81
C ALA A 684 1.13 -11.71 35.33
N SER A 685 0.81 -12.98 35.60
CA SER A 685 1.73 -14.12 35.45
C SER A 685 2.30 -14.29 34.04
N PHE A 686 1.47 -14.15 33.01
CA PHE A 686 1.90 -14.31 31.64
C PHE A 686 2.90 -13.21 31.25
N LEU A 687 2.54 -11.96 31.52
CA LEU A 687 3.37 -10.79 31.28
C LEU A 687 4.66 -10.84 32.08
N ALA A 688 4.59 -11.15 33.36
CA ALA A 688 5.75 -11.26 34.22
C ALA A 688 6.72 -12.34 33.73
N ASN A 689 6.20 -13.49 33.30
CA ASN A 689 7.02 -14.56 32.74
C ASN A 689 7.60 -14.23 31.36
N SER A 690 6.89 -13.47 30.53
CA SER A 690 7.42 -13.01 29.23
C SER A 690 8.50 -11.94 29.43
N LEU A 691 8.16 -10.86 30.13
CA LEU A 691 9.04 -9.72 30.40
C LEU A 691 10.29 -10.15 31.17
N SER A 692 10.18 -11.09 32.12
CA SER A 692 11.35 -11.59 32.85
C SER A 692 12.36 -12.31 31.95
N LYS A 693 11.93 -13.00 30.88
CA LYS A 693 12.87 -13.60 29.91
C LYS A 693 13.67 -12.52 29.18
N THR A 694 12.97 -11.48 28.69
CA THR A 694 13.58 -10.36 27.96
C THR A 694 14.51 -9.56 28.88
N LEU A 695 14.04 -9.19 30.07
CA LEU A 695 14.81 -8.46 31.09
C LEU A 695 16.03 -9.25 31.54
N LYS A 696 15.91 -10.57 31.71
CA LYS A 696 17.03 -11.45 32.05
C LYS A 696 18.05 -11.52 30.92
N SER A 697 17.61 -11.80 29.69
CA SER A 697 18.52 -11.90 28.54
C SER A 697 19.27 -10.59 28.28
N ALA A 698 18.58 -9.45 28.37
CA ALA A 698 19.20 -8.15 28.19
C ALA A 698 20.17 -7.81 29.33
N SER A 699 19.80 -8.08 30.59
CA SER A 699 20.68 -7.89 31.75
C SER A 699 21.93 -8.77 31.66
N GLU A 700 21.80 -10.03 31.25
CA GLU A 700 22.95 -10.94 31.04
C GLU A 700 23.90 -10.37 29.98
N LYS A 701 23.38 -9.99 28.81
CA LYS A 701 24.19 -9.39 27.72
C LYS A 701 24.93 -8.13 28.17
N ILE A 702 24.28 -7.25 28.94
CA ILE A 702 24.91 -6.03 29.46
C ILE A 702 26.00 -6.39 30.48
N SER A 703 25.74 -7.36 31.36
CA SER A 703 26.68 -7.80 32.40
C SER A 703 27.93 -8.48 31.87
N GLU A 704 27.82 -9.13 30.70
CA GLU A 704 28.90 -9.86 30.02
C GLU A 704 29.65 -9.01 28.99
N SER A 705 29.10 -7.85 28.60
CA SER A 705 29.70 -6.97 27.60
C SER A 705 30.82 -6.11 28.18
N ASP A 706 32.02 -6.15 27.58
CA ASP A 706 33.19 -5.39 28.00
C ASP A 706 33.17 -3.91 27.55
N THR A 707 32.29 -3.54 26.60
CA THR A 707 32.26 -2.20 26.01
C THR A 707 30.91 -1.51 26.22
N ILE A 708 30.96 -0.21 26.52
CA ILE A 708 29.75 0.59 26.72
C ILE A 708 28.85 0.66 25.48
N ALA A 709 29.43 0.59 24.28
CA ALA A 709 28.68 0.58 23.03
C ALA A 709 27.78 -0.67 22.91
N GLN A 710 28.30 -1.85 23.26
CA GLN A 710 27.51 -3.10 23.25
C GLN A 710 26.45 -3.11 24.36
N GLN A 711 26.78 -2.56 25.52
CA GLN A 711 25.84 -2.40 26.63
C GLN A 711 24.65 -1.51 26.22
N ARG A 712 24.89 -0.39 25.53
CA ARG A 712 23.84 0.52 25.04
C ARG A 712 22.90 -0.11 24.02
N VAL A 713 23.42 -0.95 23.13
CA VAL A 713 22.60 -1.71 22.17
C VAL A 713 21.65 -2.64 22.92
N SER A 714 22.16 -3.36 23.92
CA SER A 714 21.34 -4.28 24.74
C SER A 714 20.39 -3.54 25.68
N PHE A 715 20.76 -2.33 26.12
CA PHE A 715 19.92 -1.48 26.97
C PHE A 715 18.64 -1.03 26.28
N LYS A 716 18.63 -0.85 24.95
CA LYS A 716 17.41 -0.49 24.20
C LYS A 716 16.27 -1.49 24.46
N GLY A 717 16.52 -2.79 24.29
CA GLY A 717 15.52 -3.83 24.53
C GLY A 717 15.12 -3.95 26.00
N LEU A 718 16.07 -3.74 26.91
CA LEU A 718 15.81 -3.70 28.36
C LEU A 718 14.86 -2.54 28.72
N SER A 719 15.08 -1.39 28.10
CA SER A 719 14.31 -0.15 28.28
C SER A 719 12.85 -0.31 27.85
N GLN A 720 12.61 -0.91 26.68
CA GLN A 720 11.26 -1.19 26.18
C GLN A 720 10.50 -2.17 27.08
N ALA A 721 11.19 -3.23 27.53
CA ALA A 721 10.60 -4.17 28.49
C ALA A 721 10.24 -3.47 29.81
N MET A 722 11.08 -2.56 30.29
CA MET A 722 10.80 -1.80 31.51
C MET A 722 9.67 -0.80 31.34
N GLU A 723 9.52 -0.17 30.18
CA GLU A 723 8.36 0.67 29.86
C GLU A 723 7.06 -0.13 29.95
N THR A 724 7.04 -1.35 29.43
CA THR A 724 5.88 -2.24 29.55
C THR A 724 5.59 -2.61 31.01
N VAL A 725 6.64 -2.87 31.81
CA VAL A 725 6.51 -3.10 33.26
C VAL A 725 5.88 -1.90 33.95
N VAL A 726 6.38 -0.68 33.73
CA VAL A 726 5.91 0.52 34.43
C VAL A 726 4.53 0.95 33.95
N SER A 727 4.24 0.88 32.65
CA SER A 727 2.90 1.20 32.13
C SER A 727 1.82 0.23 32.63
N THR A 728 2.16 -1.05 32.81
CA THR A 728 1.20 -2.08 33.24
C THR A 728 1.08 -2.17 34.76
N PHE A 729 2.19 -2.08 35.49
CA PHE A 729 2.28 -2.37 36.92
C PHE A 729 2.59 -1.12 37.76
N GLY A 730 2.85 0.01 37.13
CA GLY A 730 3.31 1.23 37.80
C GLY A 730 2.23 2.05 38.48
N GLY A 731 0.95 1.72 38.32
CA GLY A 731 -0.16 2.43 38.96
C GLY A 731 -0.11 2.45 40.50
N SER A 732 0.57 1.46 41.10
CA SER A 732 0.76 1.36 42.56
C SER A 732 2.13 1.89 43.03
N LEU A 733 2.98 2.40 42.14
CA LEU A 733 4.30 2.92 42.50
C LEU A 733 4.21 4.34 43.07
N GLU A 734 4.87 4.56 44.22
CA GLU A 734 5.02 5.91 44.80
C GLU A 734 6.05 6.76 44.04
N ALA A 735 7.00 6.12 43.36
CA ALA A 735 8.07 6.79 42.62
C ALA A 735 7.56 7.37 41.30
N THR A 736 7.89 8.65 41.04
CA THR A 736 7.60 9.28 39.76
C THR A 736 8.54 8.78 38.66
N VAL A 737 7.98 8.21 37.60
CA VAL A 737 8.71 7.68 36.45
C VAL A 737 8.32 8.44 35.19
N PHE A 738 9.31 8.97 34.47
CA PHE A 738 9.11 9.65 33.19
C PHE A 738 9.64 8.81 32.03
N LYS A 739 8.93 8.86 30.91
CA LYS A 739 9.39 8.38 29.60
C LYS A 739 10.09 9.52 28.87
N ALA A 740 11.31 9.27 28.40
CA ALA A 740 12.09 10.21 27.61
C ALA A 740 12.50 9.58 26.27
N HIS A 741 12.57 10.39 25.22
CA HIS A 741 12.85 9.98 23.85
C HIS A 741 14.09 10.66 23.29
N CYS A 742 14.92 9.92 22.54
CA CYS A 742 16.05 10.45 21.79
C CYS A 742 15.92 10.13 20.29
N PRO A 743 15.59 11.12 19.43
CA PRO A 743 15.34 10.86 18.00
C PRO A 743 16.60 10.49 17.21
N MET A 744 17.79 10.85 17.72
CA MET A 744 19.07 10.61 17.05
C MET A 744 19.70 9.25 17.39
N ALA A 745 19.12 8.50 18.33
CA ALA A 745 19.64 7.20 18.73
C ALA A 745 19.66 6.21 17.55
N PHE A 746 20.67 5.33 17.54
CA PHE A 746 20.83 4.23 16.57
C PHE A 746 20.67 4.64 15.09
N LYS A 747 21.36 5.70 14.66
CA LYS A 747 21.31 6.25 13.28
C LYS A 747 19.93 6.82 12.91
N ASN A 748 19.38 7.66 13.78
CA ASN A 748 18.06 8.30 13.62
C ASN A 748 16.87 7.33 13.61
N GLN A 749 17.02 6.18 14.25
CA GLN A 749 15.92 5.24 14.45
C GLN A 749 15.05 5.59 15.67
N GLY A 750 15.54 6.48 16.55
CA GLY A 750 14.88 6.78 17.81
C GLY A 750 15.11 5.69 18.86
N ALA A 751 15.10 6.09 20.14
CA ALA A 751 15.04 5.16 21.27
C ALA A 751 14.51 5.84 22.53
N ASP A 752 13.71 5.08 23.29
CA ASP A 752 13.08 5.53 24.53
C ASP A 752 13.83 5.03 25.76
N TRP A 753 13.75 5.79 26.85
CA TRP A 753 14.19 5.34 28.16
C TRP A 753 13.37 5.90 29.30
N LEU A 754 13.43 5.21 30.44
CA LEU A 754 12.80 5.66 31.67
C LEU A 754 13.81 6.38 32.56
N GLN A 755 13.37 7.41 33.27
CA GLN A 755 14.21 8.09 34.25
C GLN A 755 13.43 8.61 35.44
N SER A 756 14.14 8.76 36.55
CA SER A 756 13.67 9.45 37.74
C SER A 756 13.90 10.96 37.59
N GLY A 757 12.84 11.77 37.64
CA GLY A 757 12.93 13.23 37.56
C GLY A 757 12.82 13.82 36.14
N ASP A 758 12.66 15.13 36.07
CA ASP A 758 12.40 15.91 34.86
C ASP A 758 13.67 16.32 34.09
N GLN A 759 14.85 16.09 34.67
CA GLN A 759 16.12 16.36 34.00
C GLN A 759 16.53 15.18 33.10
N ILE A 760 16.71 15.46 31.81
CA ILE A 760 17.18 14.49 30.80
C ILE A 760 18.57 13.96 31.15
N LEU A 761 18.67 12.65 31.27
CA LEU A 761 19.93 11.90 31.42
C LEU A 761 20.01 10.83 30.33
N ASN A 762 20.60 11.16 29.19
CA ASN A 762 20.61 10.30 28.01
C ASN A 762 21.58 9.09 28.17
N PRO A 763 21.06 7.84 28.27
CA PRO A 763 21.90 6.66 28.46
C PRO A 763 22.58 6.17 27.18
N TYR A 764 22.10 6.60 26.00
CA TYR A 764 22.61 6.16 24.69
C TYR A 764 23.83 6.95 24.22
N PHE A 765 23.91 8.23 24.58
CA PHE A 765 25.05 9.10 24.23
C PHE A 765 25.93 9.45 25.45
N GLY A 766 25.47 9.22 26.67
CA GLY A 766 26.26 9.45 27.88
C GLY A 766 26.68 10.90 28.05
N ALA A 767 27.89 11.14 28.57
CA ALA A 767 28.40 12.48 28.84
C ALA A 767 28.55 13.33 27.57
N SER A 768 28.65 12.71 26.39
CA SER A 768 28.78 13.43 25.13
C SER A 768 27.54 14.27 24.77
N MET A 769 26.34 13.81 25.12
CA MET A 769 25.07 14.49 24.89
C MET A 769 24.06 14.19 26.01
N LEU A 770 24.50 14.40 27.26
CA LEU A 770 23.77 13.96 28.47
C LEU A 770 22.36 14.53 28.58
N ASN A 771 22.16 15.79 28.19
CA ASN A 771 20.87 16.49 28.29
C ASN A 771 20.08 16.48 26.96
N CYS A 772 20.43 15.61 26.01
CA CYS A 772 19.77 15.56 24.70
C CYS A 772 18.62 14.56 24.70
N GLY A 773 17.44 15.00 24.29
CA GLY A 773 16.20 14.24 24.27
C GLY A 773 15.07 15.05 24.92
N ASP A 774 13.85 14.54 24.83
CA ASP A 774 12.64 15.19 25.34
C ASP A 774 11.87 14.23 26.24
N ILE A 775 11.22 14.75 27.28
CA ILE A 775 10.28 13.97 28.10
C ILE A 775 8.96 13.92 27.34
N GLU A 776 8.45 12.72 27.10
CA GLU A 776 7.17 12.51 26.42
C GLU A 776 6.02 12.54 27.42
N GLU A 777 6.12 11.73 28.48
CA GLU A 777 5.03 11.56 29.45
C GLU A 777 5.50 11.05 30.82
N GLN A 778 4.63 11.20 31.83
CA GLN A 778 4.78 10.61 33.16
C GLN A 778 4.01 9.28 33.18
N LEU A 779 4.71 8.17 33.42
CA LEU A 779 4.12 6.82 33.40
C LEU A 779 3.64 6.34 34.78
N ALA A 780 4.25 6.85 35.87
CA ALA A 780 3.91 6.46 37.25
C ALA A 780 4.18 7.58 38.26
N GLY A 781 3.60 7.46 39.46
CA GLY A 781 3.72 8.42 40.58
C GLY A 781 2.59 9.46 40.68
N PRO A 782 2.53 10.24 41.78
CA PRO A 782 1.46 11.22 42.00
C PRO A 782 1.43 12.29 40.89
N GLU A 783 0.22 12.70 40.47
CA GLU A 783 0.02 13.74 39.45
C GLU A 783 0.74 15.04 39.88
N ILE A 784 1.66 15.50 39.05
CA ILE A 784 2.31 16.79 39.24
C ILE A 784 1.34 17.87 38.73
N ASP A 785 0.77 18.66 39.64
CA ASP A 785 -0.04 19.85 39.34
C ASP A 785 0.74 20.80 38.42
N LYS A 786 0.45 20.77 37.11
CA LYS A 786 1.07 21.65 36.11
C LYS A 786 0.55 23.07 36.31
N ARG A 787 1.28 23.88 37.09
CA ARG A 787 1.13 25.35 37.13
C ARG A 787 2.03 26.04 36.11
#